data_AF-A0AAJ1YBQ2-F1
#
_entry.id   AF-A0AAJ1YBQ2-F1
#
_cell.length_a   1.000
_cell.length_b   1.000
_cell.length_c   1.000
_cell.angle_alpha   90.00
_cell.angle_beta   90.00
_cell.angle_gamma   90.00
#
_symmetry.space_group_name_H-M   'P 1'
#
loop_
_entity.id
_entity.type
_entity.pdbx_description
1 polymer ?
#
loop_
_entity_poly.entity_id
_entity_poly.type
_entity_poly.pdbx_seq_one_letter_code
_entity_poly.pdbx_strand_id
1 'polypeptide(L)'
;MARGSTIRIAEQKIVNNNPWGRIEEVWGGALYPDIPAHPDGGLKGWVFLKELDALPPPPEALNSVVIVDPPRPIKVGELIGYPGPNQLGSDAKVETPPSPLLHFELFTCDDLPGLMAQMATRASQLSEQDKPLRLVTQGTNLYTARRGDTAITQREFLAKSAEGSPDDEWVRVVRQRKLIVERETYLGPYSNKRYRLKDKAKLAQDFDIPLEEIPDQVQFTGDFYGELDRQITRSESSAQAQGYTRRGISFTPANAPEPFWVKGSDLNPTGTQAARSSIDAWNTFPLKKGVNPVDGKVGFPYLMPTQLNGIRRATDETGKVWWFITVGDDAGNDLSGWVLEEAPDITRHSPWEWVLFSKVSETASPAQTLDRMNRKAQLNKADYTPLMTKLYSIINNGDNDERYLTLSQLQGAFNRPWLAQQLSRLIINYESEWYTDGSMTKWDELDDYVGEKGLPYWQAEKNQRIKKLLWWKEIAGKHGISVDGKAWHFHPVGMVENFGVYDADIVTYHIYSTGKIVKKSPVKLLSGYERKYKYVYHDESNKEHEICIVEWNLTKKKAKGVIHTSIPSTSGIISDENVVEGDTRRRVKYANGDIAEYGRHSDHGHIWRLYKALREDIHIVKMPDSLDYEKDGVVIKYEFSNTKRRYTGPGPLAGFIGALAEIKEKITTTGSCFKEASCFPSAAHVNGDSVDTLYLHNSSKDQTFISAMKKFHFKQILVGNSSYFTQFRDCSNGGGLHNSHLHSGNFDNSAIDSDNSNPDGRVDVNELSLSNNGRSFIKEWEKFEPTAYNDSKGFCTIGYGHLIARNKCENISLPSEFVGEITRERASELFEERVPDYEKGVKKYVAVKLHQYEFDALVSLLFNIGAEGLPLKTPLLLRKLNSKDYEGAAHEMLDVTNNGTEGLVLRRKSENDLFLNNIYNASH
;
A
#
# COMPACT_ATOMS: atom_id res chain seq x y z
N MET A 1 36.82 0.87 13.41
CA MET A 1 35.98 1.58 14.40
C MET A 1 34.81 0.67 14.76
N ALA A 2 34.27 0.75 15.98
CA ALA A 2 33.04 0.03 16.31
C ALA A 2 31.86 0.57 15.47
N ARG A 3 30.92 -0.30 15.08
CA ARG A 3 29.72 0.12 14.34
C ARG A 3 28.93 1.13 15.19
N GLY A 4 28.53 2.25 14.59
CA GLY A 4 27.86 3.36 15.29
C GLY A 4 28.81 4.43 15.85
N SER A 5 30.12 4.33 15.62
CA SER A 5 31.06 5.41 15.98
C SER A 5 30.90 6.62 15.05
N THR A 6 31.00 7.82 15.61
CA THR A 6 30.86 9.10 14.90
C THR A 6 32.15 9.91 15.00
N ILE A 7 32.63 10.46 13.88
CA ILE A 7 33.93 11.15 13.80
C ILE A 7 33.85 12.40 12.93
N ARG A 8 34.72 13.39 13.19
CA ARG A 8 34.96 14.55 12.32
C ARG A 8 36.20 14.31 11.46
N ILE A 9 36.14 14.73 10.20
CA ILE A 9 37.23 14.60 9.22
C ILE A 9 37.84 15.98 8.94
N ALA A 10 39.15 16.12 9.15
CA ALA A 10 39.86 17.40 8.95
C ALA A 10 40.19 17.65 7.47
N GLU A 11 40.65 16.61 6.78
CA GLU A 11 41.07 16.69 5.39
C GLU A 11 40.76 15.37 4.68
N GLN A 12 40.57 15.45 3.36
CA GLN A 12 40.33 14.29 2.50
C GLN A 12 41.48 14.15 1.50
N LYS A 13 41.87 12.91 1.22
CA LYS A 13 42.84 12.58 0.16
C LYS A 13 42.33 11.39 -0.63
N ILE A 14 42.60 11.42 -1.93
CA ILE A 14 42.37 10.27 -2.80
C ILE A 14 43.66 9.48 -2.88
N VAL A 15 43.64 8.22 -2.44
CA VAL A 15 44.76 7.28 -2.55
C VAL A 15 44.27 6.07 -3.32
N ASN A 16 44.89 5.76 -4.46
CA ASN A 16 44.49 4.65 -5.33
C ASN A 16 42.98 4.67 -5.69
N ASN A 17 42.46 5.83 -6.11
CA ASN A 17 41.02 6.05 -6.41
C ASN A 17 40.04 5.85 -5.25
N ASN A 18 40.54 5.71 -4.02
CA ASN A 18 39.72 5.55 -2.82
C ASN A 18 39.76 6.84 -1.98
N PRO A 19 38.60 7.40 -1.60
CA PRO A 19 38.56 8.58 -0.76
C PRO A 19 38.85 8.19 0.70
N TRP A 20 39.89 8.77 1.26
CA TRP A 20 40.27 8.63 2.67
C TRP A 20 40.12 9.98 3.37
N GLY A 21 39.63 9.96 4.60
CA GLY A 21 39.52 11.14 5.46
C GLY A 21 40.43 11.03 6.67
N ARG A 22 41.21 12.07 6.98
CA ARG A 22 41.99 12.11 8.22
C ARG A 22 41.05 12.38 9.39
N ILE A 23 41.06 11.50 10.39
CA ILE A 23 40.31 11.68 11.62
C ILE A 23 40.84 12.93 12.33
N GLU A 24 39.97 13.91 12.52
CA GLU A 24 40.24 15.09 13.32
C GLU A 24 39.87 14.84 14.78
N GLU A 25 38.67 14.32 14.99
CA GLU A 25 38.03 14.17 16.28
C GLU A 25 37.10 12.95 16.27
N VAL A 26 36.95 12.28 17.41
CA VAL A 26 35.95 11.23 17.62
C VAL A 26 34.85 11.80 18.51
N TRP A 27 33.64 11.88 17.98
CA TRP A 27 32.48 12.39 18.71
C TRP A 27 31.75 11.31 19.51
N GLY A 28 31.90 10.03 19.14
CA GLY A 28 31.24 8.92 19.83
C GLY A 28 31.72 7.56 19.36
N GLY A 29 31.69 6.56 20.24
CA GLY A 29 32.17 5.19 19.98
C GLY A 29 33.68 4.99 20.24
N ALA A 30 34.16 3.77 20.01
CA ALA A 30 35.54 3.37 20.28
C ALA A 30 36.34 3.14 18.99
N LEU A 31 37.58 3.65 18.97
CA LEU A 31 38.57 3.34 17.94
C LEU A 31 39.25 2.02 18.28
N TYR A 32 39.37 1.13 17.30
CA TYR A 32 40.12 -0.12 17.44
C TYR A 32 40.99 -0.33 16.21
N PRO A 33 42.32 -0.57 16.38
CA PRO A 33 43.08 -0.57 17.65
C PRO A 33 43.20 0.84 18.27
N ASP A 34 43.63 0.93 19.54
CA ASP A 34 43.94 2.20 20.19
C ASP A 34 45.01 2.95 19.39
N ILE A 35 44.67 4.14 18.90
CA ILE A 35 45.55 4.96 18.09
C ILE A 35 46.28 5.96 19.00
N PRO A 36 47.62 5.95 19.06
CA PRO A 36 48.36 6.92 19.87
C PRO A 36 48.24 8.34 19.31
N ALA A 37 48.19 9.34 20.20
CA ALA A 37 48.18 10.76 19.83
C ALA A 37 49.48 11.15 19.09
N HIS A 38 49.37 12.06 18.12
CA HIS A 38 50.51 12.73 17.49
C HIS A 38 51.20 13.64 18.52
N PRO A 39 52.54 13.81 18.48
CA PRO A 39 53.26 14.74 19.37
C PRO A 39 52.79 16.21 19.32
N ASP A 40 51.97 16.58 18.33
CA ASP A 40 51.37 17.92 18.18
C ASP A 40 49.90 17.99 18.64
N GLY A 41 49.38 16.94 19.29
CA GLY A 41 48.06 16.93 19.94
C GLY A 41 46.87 16.39 19.13
N GLY A 42 47.06 15.93 17.88
CA GLY A 42 45.99 15.34 17.03
C GLY A 42 45.98 13.80 16.99
N LEU A 43 44.85 13.17 16.63
CA LEU A 43 44.72 11.71 16.44
C LEU A 43 45.43 11.22 15.15
N LYS A 44 46.10 10.05 15.19
CA LYS A 44 46.77 9.43 14.02
C LYS A 44 45.86 8.43 13.28
N GLY A 45 44.96 8.87 12.41
CA GLY A 45 44.16 7.90 11.64
C GLY A 45 43.58 8.44 10.34
N TRP A 46 43.53 7.58 9.33
CA TRP A 46 42.73 7.78 8.13
C TRP A 46 41.61 6.75 8.10
N VAL A 47 40.43 7.17 7.70
CA VAL A 47 39.25 6.31 7.52
C VAL A 47 38.85 6.29 6.07
N PHE A 48 38.36 5.15 5.63
CA PHE A 48 37.85 5.01 4.27
C PHE A 48 36.44 5.61 4.21
N LEU A 49 36.28 6.71 3.48
CA LEU A 49 35.05 7.51 3.53
C LEU A 49 33.83 6.79 2.94
N LYS A 50 34.05 5.79 2.07
CA LYS A 50 32.96 4.98 1.49
C LYS A 50 32.30 4.01 2.48
N GLU A 51 32.88 3.81 3.66
CA GLU A 51 32.30 2.97 4.72
C GLU A 51 31.62 3.80 5.82
N LEU A 52 31.44 5.10 5.60
CA LEU A 52 30.83 6.02 6.56
C LEU A 52 29.60 6.69 5.95
N ASP A 53 28.55 6.82 6.75
CA ASP A 53 27.40 7.64 6.41
C ASP A 53 27.70 9.10 6.78
N ALA A 54 27.45 10.02 5.83
CA ALA A 54 27.57 11.46 6.10
C ALA A 54 26.48 11.88 7.07
N LEU A 55 26.88 12.31 8.26
CA LEU A 55 25.97 12.94 9.22
C LEU A 55 25.87 14.44 8.94
N PRO A 56 24.71 15.06 9.23
CA PRO A 56 24.59 16.52 9.27
C PRO A 56 25.67 17.09 10.19
N PRO A 57 26.07 18.37 10.01
CA PRO A 57 26.83 19.02 11.05
C PRO A 57 26.06 18.91 12.38
N PRO A 58 26.75 18.72 13.50
CA PRO A 58 26.11 18.73 14.79
C PRO A 58 25.40 20.08 14.95
N PRO A 59 24.27 20.11 15.66
CA PRO A 59 23.53 21.34 15.85
C PRO A 59 24.48 22.43 16.37
N GLU A 60 24.41 23.62 15.77
CA GLU A 60 25.28 24.76 16.13
C GLU A 60 25.20 25.08 17.63
N ALA A 61 24.05 24.77 18.24
CA ALA A 61 23.87 24.80 19.67
C ALA A 61 22.86 23.73 20.13
N LEU A 62 23.10 23.18 21.33
CA LEU A 62 22.20 22.26 22.02
C LEU A 62 21.53 22.99 23.18
N ASN A 63 20.27 22.64 23.48
CA ASN A 63 19.49 23.23 24.57
C ASN A 63 19.30 24.76 24.48
N SER A 64 19.29 25.30 23.26
CA SER A 64 19.04 26.71 22.98
C SER A 64 18.14 26.87 21.75
N VAL A 65 17.39 27.98 21.70
CA VAL A 65 16.67 28.38 20.50
C VAL A 65 17.62 29.07 19.53
N VAL A 66 17.56 28.72 18.25
CA VAL A 66 18.33 29.38 17.19
C VAL A 66 17.35 30.05 16.24
N ILE A 67 17.33 31.37 16.25
CA ILE A 67 16.56 32.18 15.29
C ILE A 67 17.44 32.40 14.06
N VAL A 68 16.93 32.02 12.91
CA VAL A 68 17.65 32.15 11.64
C VAL A 68 17.29 33.48 10.99
N ASP A 69 18.21 34.46 11.05
CA ASP A 69 18.08 35.79 10.46
C ASP A 69 19.24 36.05 9.46
N PRO A 70 18.97 36.26 8.16
CA PRO A 70 17.66 36.32 7.53
C PRO A 70 16.96 34.95 7.47
N PRO A 71 15.61 34.92 7.37
CA PRO A 71 14.85 33.68 7.19
C PRO A 71 15.40 32.86 6.02
N ARG A 72 15.54 31.54 6.23
CA ARG A 72 16.05 30.62 5.20
C ARG A 72 14.91 30.10 4.32
N PRO A 73 14.99 30.24 2.99
CA PRO A 73 14.11 29.52 2.08
C PRO A 73 14.34 28.02 2.23
N ILE A 74 13.25 27.24 2.29
CA ILE A 74 13.27 25.78 2.38
C ILE A 74 12.77 25.20 1.05
N LYS A 75 13.43 24.16 0.54
CA LYS A 75 13.02 23.40 -0.65
C LYS A 75 12.36 22.07 -0.27
N VAL A 76 11.58 21.53 -1.18
CA VAL A 76 11.00 20.18 -1.03
C VAL A 76 12.11 19.16 -0.88
N GLY A 77 12.01 18.29 0.13
CA GLY A 77 13.01 17.26 0.45
C GLY A 77 14.24 17.79 1.18
N GLU A 78 14.32 19.10 1.45
CA GLU A 78 15.38 19.67 2.26
C GLU A 78 15.22 19.24 3.72
N LEU A 79 16.31 18.77 4.30
CA LEU A 79 16.39 18.44 5.71
C LEU A 79 16.34 19.72 6.54
N ILE A 80 15.22 19.92 7.26
CA ILE A 80 14.99 21.11 8.11
C ILE A 80 15.34 20.89 9.59
N GLY A 81 15.64 19.66 9.99
CA GLY A 81 16.02 19.31 11.36
C GLY A 81 15.84 17.82 11.67
N TYR A 82 16.30 17.40 12.86
CA TYR A 82 16.11 16.05 13.39
C TYR A 82 15.24 16.09 14.65
N PRO A 83 14.44 15.05 14.92
CA PRO A 83 13.73 14.94 16.18
C PRO A 83 14.75 14.88 17.34
N GLY A 84 14.53 15.71 18.36
CA GLY A 84 15.34 15.72 19.56
C GLY A 84 14.79 14.76 20.63
N PRO A 85 15.61 14.40 21.64
CA PRO A 85 15.12 13.69 22.81
C PRO A 85 14.16 14.59 23.58
N ASN A 86 12.93 14.16 23.75
CA ASN A 86 11.93 14.87 24.55
C ASN A 86 11.37 13.92 25.64
N GLN A 87 11.13 14.45 26.83
CA GLN A 87 10.48 13.76 27.93
C GLN A 87 9.19 14.52 28.25
N LEU A 88 8.06 13.82 28.24
CA LEU A 88 6.80 14.42 28.68
C LEU A 88 6.82 14.56 30.20
N GLY A 89 6.10 15.54 30.76
CA GLY A 89 6.06 15.77 32.21
C GLY A 89 5.52 14.58 33.01
N SER A 90 4.76 13.68 32.38
CA SER A 90 4.35 12.38 32.95
C SER A 90 5.52 11.42 33.15
N ASP A 91 6.53 11.52 32.28
CA ASP A 91 7.69 10.63 32.24
C ASP A 91 8.71 11.02 33.31
N ALA A 92 8.63 12.24 33.86
CA ALA A 92 9.49 12.67 34.97
C ALA A 92 9.30 11.85 36.26
N LYS A 93 8.24 11.02 36.35
CA LYS A 93 7.97 10.13 37.51
C LYS A 93 8.50 8.70 37.33
N VAL A 94 8.95 8.34 36.14
CA VAL A 94 9.41 6.99 35.79
C VAL A 94 10.79 7.15 35.13
N GLU A 95 11.78 6.30 35.42
CA GLU A 95 13.11 6.35 34.76
C GLU A 95 13.01 5.93 33.27
N THR A 96 12.18 6.61 32.50
CA THR A 96 11.89 6.33 31.11
C THR A 96 12.85 7.17 30.26
N PRO A 97 13.64 6.54 29.37
CA PRO A 97 14.53 7.29 28.48
C PRO A 97 13.72 8.24 27.57
N PRO A 98 14.26 9.41 27.21
CA PRO A 98 13.60 10.36 26.31
C PRO A 98 13.23 9.70 24.97
N SER A 99 12.05 10.05 24.45
CA SER A 99 11.61 9.60 23.12
C SER A 99 11.96 10.64 22.05
N PRO A 100 12.31 10.23 20.82
CA PRO A 100 12.50 11.15 19.71
C PRO A 100 11.15 11.74 19.30
N LEU A 101 10.93 13.02 19.56
CA LEU A 101 9.68 13.72 19.21
C LEU A 101 9.99 14.96 18.35
N LEU A 102 9.09 15.27 17.42
CA LEU A 102 9.09 16.48 16.61
C LEU A 102 7.87 17.32 16.99
N HIS A 103 8.08 18.54 17.46
CA HIS A 103 7.05 19.56 17.53
C HIS A 103 7.17 20.44 16.28
N PHE A 104 6.13 20.45 15.45
CA PHE A 104 6.06 21.26 14.23
C PHE A 104 4.89 22.24 14.32
N GLU A 105 5.17 23.54 14.17
CA GLU A 105 4.17 24.60 14.12
C GLU A 105 4.30 25.39 12.81
N LEU A 106 3.16 25.83 12.28
CA LEU A 106 3.10 26.68 11.10
C LEU A 106 2.25 27.91 11.39
N PHE A 107 2.80 29.08 11.06
CA PHE A 107 2.20 30.37 11.31
C PHE A 107 2.39 31.33 10.14
N THR A 108 1.65 32.43 10.13
CA THR A 108 1.72 33.46 9.09
C THR A 108 1.50 34.86 9.65
N CYS A 109 1.82 35.86 8.84
CA CYS A 109 1.84 37.28 9.19
C CYS A 109 0.48 37.83 9.62
N ASP A 110 0.51 38.96 10.31
CA ASP A 110 -0.68 39.66 10.83
C ASP A 110 -1.74 39.96 9.77
N ASP A 111 -1.29 40.37 8.59
CA ASP A 111 -2.15 40.74 7.46
C ASP A 111 -2.66 39.52 6.67
N LEU A 112 -2.67 38.32 7.27
CA LEU A 112 -3.34 37.17 6.68
C LEU A 112 -4.78 37.51 6.22
N PRO A 113 -5.62 38.25 6.99
CA PRO A 113 -6.93 38.67 6.51
C PRO A 113 -6.89 39.46 5.20
N GLY A 114 -5.94 40.40 5.06
CA GLY A 114 -5.75 41.18 3.83
C GLY A 114 -5.23 40.33 2.68
N LEU A 115 -4.26 39.44 2.95
CA LEU A 115 -3.74 38.49 1.97
C LEU A 115 -4.85 37.57 1.44
N MET A 116 -5.67 36.99 2.32
CA MET A 116 -6.80 36.14 1.91
C MET A 116 -7.80 36.93 1.04
N ALA A 117 -8.06 38.20 1.37
CA ALA A 117 -8.95 39.04 0.57
C ALA A 117 -8.38 39.33 -0.84
N GLN A 118 -7.07 39.58 -0.94
CA GLN A 118 -6.39 39.75 -2.23
C GLN A 118 -6.42 38.45 -3.06
N MET A 119 -6.16 37.30 -2.43
CA MET A 119 -6.18 36.00 -3.09
C MET A 119 -7.58 35.61 -3.57
N ALA A 120 -8.61 35.88 -2.77
CA ALA A 120 -10.02 35.71 -3.17
C ALA A 120 -10.38 36.61 -4.36
N THR A 121 -9.92 37.88 -4.35
CA THR A 121 -10.11 38.79 -5.48
C THR A 121 -9.44 38.25 -6.74
N ARG A 122 -8.21 37.74 -6.64
CA ARG A 122 -7.51 37.13 -7.77
C ARG A 122 -8.23 35.88 -8.29
N ALA A 123 -8.70 35.02 -7.38
CA ALA A 123 -9.44 33.82 -7.74
C ALA A 123 -10.76 34.11 -8.48
N SER A 124 -11.45 35.21 -8.12
CA SER A 124 -12.68 35.64 -8.81
C SER A 124 -12.46 36.01 -10.29
N GLN A 125 -11.21 36.27 -10.69
CA GLN A 125 -10.84 36.57 -12.07
C GLN A 125 -10.52 35.30 -12.90
N LEU A 126 -10.46 34.13 -12.27
CA LEU A 126 -10.18 32.86 -12.95
C LEU A 126 -11.43 32.32 -13.64
N SER A 127 -11.23 31.63 -14.77
CA SER A 127 -12.32 30.91 -15.42
C SER A 127 -12.72 29.68 -14.60
N GLU A 128 -13.95 29.18 -14.77
CA GLU A 128 -14.42 27.95 -14.10
C GLU A 128 -13.57 26.71 -14.42
N GLN A 129 -12.88 26.72 -15.57
CA GLN A 129 -12.00 25.62 -15.99
C GLN A 129 -10.69 25.59 -15.17
N ASP A 130 -10.26 26.76 -14.67
CA ASP A 130 -9.05 26.94 -13.87
C ASP A 130 -9.30 26.77 -12.36
N LYS A 131 -10.51 26.33 -11.98
CA LYS A 131 -10.94 26.09 -10.61
C LYS A 131 -11.02 24.57 -10.35
N PRO A 132 -9.95 23.96 -9.79
CA PRO A 132 -9.84 22.50 -9.67
C PRO A 132 -10.61 21.92 -8.48
N LEU A 133 -10.94 22.73 -7.47
CA LEU A 133 -11.58 22.24 -6.26
C LEU A 133 -13.09 22.10 -6.47
N ARG A 134 -13.70 21.06 -5.90
CA ARG A 134 -15.14 20.82 -5.97
C ARG A 134 -15.73 20.85 -4.57
N LEU A 135 -16.63 21.79 -4.34
CA LEU A 135 -17.30 21.97 -3.06
C LEU A 135 -18.73 21.46 -3.16
N VAL A 136 -19.06 20.48 -2.33
CA VAL A 136 -20.43 20.05 -2.07
C VAL A 136 -21.05 21.05 -1.10
N THR A 137 -22.02 21.82 -1.57
CA THR A 137 -22.60 22.93 -0.80
C THR A 137 -23.60 22.43 0.25
N GLN A 138 -23.78 23.21 1.33
CA GLN A 138 -24.83 22.94 2.31
C GLN A 138 -26.22 22.93 1.62
N GLY A 139 -27.08 22.00 2.02
CA GLY A 139 -28.40 21.76 1.43
C GLY A 139 -28.40 20.82 0.21
N THR A 140 -27.23 20.38 -0.25
CA THR A 140 -27.10 19.37 -1.33
C THR A 140 -27.86 18.09 -0.94
N ASN A 141 -28.56 17.49 -1.90
CA ASN A 141 -29.16 16.17 -1.69
C ASN A 141 -28.17 15.09 -2.12
N LEU A 142 -28.03 14.06 -1.29
CA LEU A 142 -27.37 12.82 -1.70
C LEU A 142 -28.41 11.81 -2.18
N TYR A 143 -28.03 10.91 -3.06
CA TYR A 143 -28.93 9.94 -3.68
C TYR A 143 -28.48 8.52 -3.36
N THR A 144 -29.44 7.62 -3.25
CA THR A 144 -29.17 6.17 -3.20
C THR A 144 -29.54 5.53 -4.52
N ALA A 145 -28.92 4.38 -4.81
CA ALA A 145 -29.34 3.58 -5.94
C ALA A 145 -30.78 3.14 -5.74
N ARG A 146 -31.59 3.27 -6.79
CA ARG A 146 -32.96 2.73 -6.77
C ARG A 146 -32.96 1.23 -6.58
N ARG A 147 -34.06 0.66 -6.09
CA ARG A 147 -34.21 -0.79 -6.06
C ARG A 147 -34.12 -1.34 -7.49
N GLY A 148 -33.51 -2.51 -7.66
CA GLY A 148 -33.49 -3.21 -8.95
C GLY A 148 -34.90 -3.34 -9.52
N ASP A 149 -35.06 -2.97 -10.80
CA ASP A 149 -36.32 -3.16 -11.54
C ASP A 149 -36.33 -4.49 -12.31
N THR A 150 -35.23 -5.21 -12.27
CA THR A 150 -35.10 -6.59 -12.72
C THR A 150 -34.10 -7.32 -11.82
N ALA A 151 -33.98 -8.63 -11.99
CA ALA A 151 -33.04 -9.45 -11.26
C ALA A 151 -32.32 -10.38 -12.23
N ILE A 152 -31.10 -10.76 -11.86
CA ILE A 152 -30.32 -11.75 -12.59
C ILE A 152 -30.06 -12.93 -11.68
N THR A 153 -30.45 -14.11 -12.15
CA THR A 153 -30.18 -15.36 -11.46
C THR A 153 -28.81 -15.91 -11.83
N GLN A 154 -28.25 -16.76 -10.97
CA GLN A 154 -26.97 -17.43 -11.23
C GLN A 154 -26.97 -18.29 -12.51
N ARG A 155 -28.15 -18.67 -13.02
CA ARG A 155 -28.31 -19.49 -14.23
C ARG A 155 -28.19 -18.68 -15.52
N GLU A 156 -28.39 -17.37 -15.45
CA GLU A 156 -28.29 -16.49 -16.60
C GLU A 156 -26.83 -16.20 -16.92
N PHE A 157 -26.51 -16.12 -18.21
CA PHE A 157 -25.19 -15.78 -18.71
C PHE A 157 -25.19 -14.34 -19.22
N LEU A 158 -24.10 -13.62 -18.98
CA LEU A 158 -23.96 -12.19 -19.22
C LEU A 158 -22.70 -11.89 -20.03
N ALA A 159 -22.73 -10.78 -20.76
CA ALA A 159 -21.53 -10.15 -21.30
C ALA A 159 -21.49 -8.67 -20.94
N LYS A 160 -20.32 -8.18 -20.51
CA LYS A 160 -20.08 -6.74 -20.33
C LYS A 160 -20.16 -6.02 -21.67
N SER A 161 -20.82 -4.87 -21.68
CA SER A 161 -20.75 -3.94 -22.82
C SER A 161 -19.40 -3.21 -22.82
N ALA A 162 -19.02 -2.61 -23.94
CA ALA A 162 -17.73 -1.93 -24.09
C ALA A 162 -17.65 -0.54 -23.41
N GLU A 163 -18.71 -0.12 -22.71
CA GLU A 163 -18.87 1.23 -22.17
C GLU A 163 -18.65 1.29 -20.65
N GLY A 164 -18.07 2.40 -20.17
CA GLY A 164 -17.81 2.66 -18.75
C GLY A 164 -16.37 2.38 -18.30
N SER A 165 -16.00 2.88 -17.12
CA SER A 165 -14.70 2.55 -16.51
C SER A 165 -14.75 1.18 -15.85
N PRO A 166 -13.69 0.36 -15.90
CA PRO A 166 -13.62 -0.88 -15.11
C PRO A 166 -13.72 -0.63 -13.60
N ASP A 167 -13.47 0.61 -13.15
CA ASP A 167 -13.54 1.03 -11.74
C ASP A 167 -14.93 1.52 -11.32
N ASP A 168 -15.91 1.58 -12.24
CA ASP A 168 -17.26 2.02 -11.92
C ASP A 168 -18.02 0.95 -11.10
N GLU A 169 -18.78 1.43 -10.10
CA GLU A 169 -19.58 0.60 -9.20
C GLU A 169 -20.59 -0.28 -9.98
N TRP A 170 -21.21 0.29 -11.01
CA TRP A 170 -22.13 -0.42 -11.89
C TRP A 170 -21.54 -0.53 -13.28
N VAL A 171 -21.72 -1.72 -13.86
CA VAL A 171 -21.29 -2.06 -15.21
C VAL A 171 -22.51 -2.39 -16.06
N ARG A 172 -22.48 -1.99 -17.34
CA ARG A 172 -23.51 -2.36 -18.31
C ARG A 172 -23.26 -3.77 -18.83
N VAL A 173 -24.31 -4.58 -18.84
CA VAL A 173 -24.29 -5.98 -19.30
C VAL A 173 -25.49 -6.29 -20.19
N VAL A 174 -25.35 -7.34 -21.01
CA VAL A 174 -26.42 -7.91 -21.83
C VAL A 174 -26.61 -9.39 -21.49
N ARG A 175 -27.86 -9.87 -21.51
CA ARG A 175 -28.18 -11.29 -21.36
C ARG A 175 -27.70 -12.06 -22.59
N GLN A 176 -27.05 -13.19 -22.35
CA GLN A 176 -26.63 -14.12 -23.37
C GLN A 176 -27.36 -15.45 -23.22
N ARG A 177 -27.69 -16.07 -24.35
CA ARG A 177 -28.03 -17.50 -24.39
C ARG A 177 -26.75 -18.30 -24.31
N LYS A 178 -26.74 -19.38 -23.51
CA LYS A 178 -25.70 -20.41 -23.51
C LYS A 178 -26.32 -21.72 -23.96
N LEU A 179 -25.75 -22.34 -25.00
CA LEU A 179 -26.20 -23.63 -25.53
C LEU A 179 -25.04 -24.63 -25.55
N ILE A 180 -25.38 -25.91 -25.45
CA ILE A 180 -24.45 -27.03 -25.70
C ILE A 180 -24.89 -27.67 -27.01
N VAL A 181 -24.04 -27.62 -28.03
CA VAL A 181 -24.37 -28.03 -29.40
C VAL A 181 -23.36 -29.03 -29.94
N GLU A 182 -23.81 -29.94 -30.80
CA GLU A 182 -22.92 -30.82 -31.56
C GLU A 182 -22.10 -30.01 -32.56
N ARG A 183 -20.76 -30.13 -32.48
CA ARG A 183 -19.87 -29.32 -33.31
C ARG A 183 -20.15 -29.52 -34.80
N GLU A 184 -20.15 -30.78 -35.24
CA GLU A 184 -20.22 -31.10 -36.66
C GLU A 184 -21.58 -30.79 -37.27
N THR A 185 -22.64 -30.84 -36.47
CA THR A 185 -24.00 -30.51 -36.91
C THR A 185 -24.19 -29.01 -37.09
N TYR A 186 -23.79 -28.19 -36.11
CA TYR A 186 -24.22 -26.78 -36.06
C TYR A 186 -23.11 -25.74 -36.32
N LEU A 187 -21.84 -26.08 -36.07
CA LEU A 187 -20.74 -25.10 -36.01
C LEU A 187 -19.78 -25.23 -37.19
N GLY A 188 -19.59 -24.13 -37.91
CA GLY A 188 -18.71 -24.00 -39.05
C GLY A 188 -17.32 -23.47 -38.68
N PRO A 189 -16.69 -22.65 -39.54
CA PRO A 189 -15.39 -22.05 -39.28
C PRO A 189 -15.34 -21.28 -37.95
N TYR A 190 -14.22 -21.39 -37.26
CA TYR A 190 -13.94 -20.70 -35.99
C TYR A 190 -12.90 -19.61 -36.19
N SER A 191 -13.18 -18.41 -35.71
CA SER A 191 -12.27 -17.26 -35.78
C SER A 191 -12.61 -16.24 -34.69
N ASN A 192 -11.61 -15.55 -34.13
CA ASN A 192 -11.82 -14.49 -33.11
C ASN A 192 -12.71 -14.92 -31.93
N LYS A 193 -12.51 -16.16 -31.46
CA LYS A 193 -13.31 -16.79 -30.40
C LYS A 193 -14.79 -17.02 -30.74
N ARG A 194 -15.18 -16.97 -32.02
CA ARG A 194 -16.55 -17.18 -32.49
C ARG A 194 -16.62 -18.29 -33.54
N TYR A 195 -17.70 -19.05 -33.54
CA TYR A 195 -18.06 -19.98 -34.62
C TYR A 195 -19.07 -19.34 -35.54
N ARG A 196 -18.88 -19.46 -36.86
CA ARG A 196 -19.96 -19.22 -37.84
C ARG A 196 -20.91 -20.40 -37.82
N LEU A 197 -22.22 -20.18 -37.82
CA LEU A 197 -23.20 -21.27 -37.85
C LEU A 197 -23.29 -21.89 -39.25
N LYS A 198 -23.33 -23.23 -39.33
CA LYS A 198 -23.53 -23.97 -40.59
C LYS A 198 -24.97 -23.83 -41.09
N ASP A 199 -25.92 -24.01 -40.17
CA ASP A 199 -27.34 -23.94 -40.43
C ASP A 199 -28.06 -23.32 -39.22
N LYS A 200 -28.40 -22.04 -39.36
CA LYS A 200 -29.07 -21.25 -38.31
C LYS A 200 -30.55 -21.66 -38.15
N ALA A 201 -31.21 -22.10 -39.23
CA ALA A 201 -32.60 -22.54 -39.21
C ALA A 201 -32.76 -23.86 -38.47
N LYS A 202 -31.82 -24.78 -38.68
CA LYS A 202 -31.77 -26.03 -37.92
C LYS A 202 -31.50 -25.81 -36.43
N LEU A 203 -30.54 -24.94 -36.07
CA LEU A 203 -30.28 -24.61 -34.67
C LEU A 203 -31.51 -23.97 -34.00
N ALA A 204 -32.18 -23.06 -34.71
CA ALA A 204 -33.43 -22.44 -34.27
C ALA A 204 -34.53 -23.47 -33.98
N GLN A 205 -34.75 -24.42 -34.91
CA GLN A 205 -35.73 -25.48 -34.75
C GLN A 205 -35.38 -26.44 -33.59
N ASP A 206 -34.13 -26.91 -33.54
CA ASP A 206 -33.73 -27.97 -32.60
C ASP A 206 -33.65 -27.47 -31.14
N PHE A 207 -33.43 -26.17 -30.92
CA PHE A 207 -33.37 -25.55 -29.59
C PHE A 207 -34.57 -24.67 -29.24
N ASP A 208 -35.59 -24.62 -30.10
CA ASP A 208 -36.79 -23.80 -29.94
C ASP A 208 -36.45 -22.31 -29.72
N ILE A 209 -35.64 -21.74 -30.61
CA ILE A 209 -35.21 -20.34 -30.59
C ILE A 209 -35.67 -19.67 -31.88
N PRO A 210 -36.33 -18.49 -31.85
CA PRO A 210 -36.71 -17.80 -33.07
C PRO A 210 -35.49 -17.50 -33.95
N LEU A 211 -35.63 -17.72 -35.26
CA LEU A 211 -34.51 -17.66 -36.19
C LEU A 211 -33.83 -16.28 -36.18
N GLU A 212 -34.60 -15.21 -36.08
CA GLU A 212 -34.13 -13.84 -36.00
C GLU A 212 -33.24 -13.55 -34.77
N GLU A 213 -33.36 -14.29 -33.67
CA GLU A 213 -32.56 -14.07 -32.46
C GLU A 213 -31.11 -14.52 -32.62
N ILE A 214 -30.87 -15.53 -33.45
CA ILE A 214 -29.57 -16.19 -33.53
C ILE A 214 -28.66 -15.36 -34.45
N PRO A 215 -27.46 -14.92 -34.03
CA PRO A 215 -26.54 -14.26 -34.95
C PRO A 215 -25.86 -15.26 -35.91
N ASP A 216 -25.32 -14.78 -37.02
CA ASP A 216 -24.54 -15.63 -37.95
C ASP A 216 -23.27 -16.21 -37.30
N GLN A 217 -22.79 -15.55 -36.25
CA GLN A 217 -21.64 -15.98 -35.46
C GLN A 217 -21.95 -16.00 -33.97
N VAL A 218 -21.62 -17.11 -33.32
CA VAL A 218 -21.81 -17.33 -31.88
C VAL A 218 -20.46 -17.40 -31.16
N GLN A 219 -20.40 -16.88 -29.93
CA GLN A 219 -19.21 -16.91 -29.08
C GLN A 219 -18.95 -18.33 -28.60
N PHE A 220 -17.70 -18.79 -28.61
CA PHE A 220 -17.32 -20.01 -27.93
C PHE A 220 -17.09 -19.73 -26.45
N THR A 221 -17.70 -20.51 -25.56
CA THR A 221 -17.54 -20.33 -24.10
C THR A 221 -16.21 -20.89 -23.59
N GLY A 222 -15.49 -21.65 -24.43
CA GLY A 222 -14.29 -22.40 -24.05
C GLY A 222 -14.59 -23.78 -23.45
N ASP A 223 -15.87 -24.17 -23.34
CA ASP A 223 -16.29 -25.43 -22.73
C ASP A 223 -16.53 -26.51 -23.81
N PHE A 224 -15.97 -27.70 -23.60
CA PHE A 224 -16.15 -28.90 -24.41
C PHE A 224 -16.93 -29.94 -23.61
N TYR A 225 -17.89 -30.60 -24.24
CA TYR A 225 -18.82 -31.52 -23.55
C TYR A 225 -18.78 -32.93 -24.16
N GLY A 226 -18.78 -33.94 -23.28
CA GLY A 226 -18.95 -35.36 -23.61
C GLY A 226 -20.41 -35.68 -23.92
N GLU A 227 -20.86 -36.93 -23.74
CA GLU A 227 -22.27 -37.32 -23.97
C GLU A 227 -23.21 -36.75 -22.90
N LEU A 228 -22.72 -36.60 -21.66
CA LEU A 228 -23.48 -36.00 -20.55
C LEU A 228 -22.99 -34.59 -20.25
N ASP A 229 -23.89 -33.66 -19.89
CA ASP A 229 -23.51 -32.24 -19.67
C ASP A 229 -22.54 -32.04 -18.50
N ARG A 230 -22.51 -32.98 -17.56
CA ARG A 230 -21.51 -33.02 -16.46
C ARG A 230 -20.11 -33.41 -16.91
N GLN A 231 -19.97 -34.01 -18.10
CA GLN A 231 -18.69 -34.34 -18.71
C GLN A 231 -18.19 -33.11 -19.45
N ILE A 232 -17.57 -32.19 -18.71
CA ILE A 232 -17.12 -30.90 -19.23
C ILE A 232 -15.61 -30.77 -19.04
N THR A 233 -14.93 -30.28 -20.07
CA THR A 233 -13.53 -29.86 -19.96
C THR A 233 -13.37 -28.53 -20.69
N ARG A 234 -12.47 -27.68 -20.21
CA ARG A 234 -12.09 -26.47 -20.98
C ARG A 234 -10.95 -26.74 -21.94
N SER A 235 -10.34 -27.92 -21.92
CA SER A 235 -9.20 -28.26 -22.76
C SER A 235 -9.60 -29.01 -24.03
N GLU A 236 -9.26 -28.45 -25.19
CA GLU A 236 -9.55 -29.06 -26.49
C GLU A 236 -8.88 -30.41 -26.67
N SER A 237 -7.64 -30.55 -26.21
CA SER A 237 -6.89 -31.81 -26.30
C SER A 237 -7.50 -32.90 -25.40
N SER A 238 -7.94 -32.55 -24.20
CA SER A 238 -8.70 -33.47 -23.33
C SER A 238 -10.03 -33.86 -23.96
N ALA A 239 -10.71 -32.92 -24.61
CA ALA A 239 -11.97 -33.18 -25.32
C ALA A 239 -11.75 -34.15 -26.48
N GLN A 240 -10.70 -33.95 -27.29
CA GLN A 240 -10.33 -34.85 -28.38
C GLN A 240 -9.98 -36.26 -27.88
N ALA A 241 -9.17 -36.37 -26.82
CA ALA A 241 -8.77 -37.65 -26.25
C ALA A 241 -9.97 -38.45 -25.69
N GLN A 242 -10.97 -37.76 -25.15
CA GLN A 242 -12.18 -38.38 -24.57
C GLN A 242 -13.35 -38.45 -25.56
N GLY A 243 -13.15 -38.04 -26.83
CA GLY A 243 -14.20 -38.09 -27.86
C GLY A 243 -15.34 -37.09 -27.66
N TYR A 244 -15.11 -35.95 -27.01
CA TYR A 244 -16.12 -34.93 -26.73
C TYR A 244 -16.43 -34.11 -27.98
N THR A 245 -17.57 -34.38 -28.59
CA THR A 245 -18.03 -33.77 -29.85
C THR A 245 -18.82 -32.47 -29.64
N ARG A 246 -19.37 -32.25 -28.43
CA ARG A 246 -20.22 -31.09 -28.12
C ARG A 246 -19.41 -29.86 -27.68
N ARG A 247 -19.94 -28.66 -27.93
CA ARG A 247 -19.32 -27.35 -27.59
C ARG A 247 -20.32 -26.46 -26.85
N GLY A 248 -19.83 -25.76 -25.83
CA GLY A 248 -20.53 -24.65 -25.21
C GLY A 248 -20.40 -23.40 -26.06
N ILE A 249 -21.53 -22.88 -26.53
CA ILE A 249 -21.58 -21.60 -27.24
C ILE A 249 -22.41 -20.60 -26.44
N SER A 250 -22.12 -19.31 -26.59
CA SER A 250 -22.98 -18.24 -26.12
C SER A 250 -23.20 -17.19 -27.19
N PHE A 251 -24.31 -16.46 -27.11
CA PHE A 251 -24.55 -15.31 -27.96
C PHE A 251 -25.58 -14.37 -27.34
N THR A 252 -25.46 -13.10 -27.67
CA THR A 252 -26.50 -12.11 -27.38
C THR A 252 -27.56 -12.21 -28.48
N PRO A 253 -28.84 -12.45 -28.15
CA PRO A 253 -29.93 -12.42 -29.12
C PRO A 253 -29.94 -11.12 -29.93
N ALA A 254 -30.21 -11.16 -31.23
CA ALA A 254 -30.23 -9.96 -32.07
C ALA A 254 -31.34 -8.96 -31.68
N ASN A 255 -32.41 -9.46 -31.09
CA ASN A 255 -33.52 -8.72 -30.49
C ASN A 255 -33.36 -8.56 -28.96
N ALA A 256 -32.16 -8.79 -28.42
CA ALA A 256 -31.95 -8.68 -26.98
C ALA A 256 -32.35 -7.26 -26.50
N PRO A 257 -32.98 -7.15 -25.33
CA PRO A 257 -33.28 -5.86 -24.75
C PRO A 257 -31.98 -5.06 -24.55
N GLU A 258 -32.11 -3.74 -24.52
CA GLU A 258 -31.01 -2.81 -24.27
C GLU A 258 -30.14 -3.25 -23.08
N PRO A 259 -28.82 -3.01 -23.12
CA PRO A 259 -27.94 -3.34 -22.02
C PRO A 259 -28.42 -2.68 -20.73
N PHE A 260 -28.49 -3.48 -19.67
CA PHE A 260 -28.93 -3.08 -18.35
C PHE A 260 -27.72 -3.04 -17.39
N TRP A 261 -27.91 -2.44 -16.22
CA TRP A 261 -26.86 -2.23 -15.24
C TRP A 261 -26.89 -3.31 -14.16
N VAL A 262 -25.71 -3.72 -13.72
CA VAL A 262 -25.50 -4.58 -12.57
C VAL A 262 -24.34 -4.03 -11.76
N LYS A 263 -24.35 -4.25 -10.44
CA LYS A 263 -23.23 -3.87 -9.60
C LYS A 263 -22.04 -4.81 -9.90
N GLY A 264 -20.88 -4.25 -10.23
CA GLY A 264 -19.73 -5.02 -10.68
C GLY A 264 -19.25 -6.07 -9.66
N SER A 265 -19.32 -5.72 -8.36
CA SER A 265 -18.96 -6.61 -7.26
C SER A 265 -19.91 -7.80 -7.06
N ASP A 266 -21.11 -7.75 -7.65
CA ASP A 266 -22.12 -8.80 -7.51
C ASP A 266 -22.01 -9.85 -8.64
N LEU A 267 -21.08 -9.65 -9.58
CA LEU A 267 -20.73 -10.60 -10.61
C LEU A 267 -19.62 -11.56 -10.14
N ASN A 268 -19.57 -12.74 -10.74
CA ASN A 268 -18.46 -13.66 -10.56
C ASN A 268 -17.15 -13.05 -11.11
N PRO A 269 -15.97 -13.61 -10.78
CA PRO A 269 -14.68 -13.04 -11.20
C PRO A 269 -14.51 -12.87 -12.72
N THR A 270 -15.22 -13.65 -13.53
CA THR A 270 -15.19 -13.52 -15.01
C THR A 270 -16.16 -12.46 -15.54
N GLY A 271 -17.05 -11.92 -14.69
CA GLY A 271 -18.08 -10.95 -15.06
C GLY A 271 -19.21 -11.54 -15.93
N THR A 272 -19.34 -12.86 -15.99
CA THR A 272 -20.24 -13.54 -16.93
C THR A 272 -21.52 -14.08 -16.29
N GLN A 273 -21.60 -14.11 -14.96
CA GLN A 273 -22.78 -14.60 -14.22
C GLN A 273 -22.86 -13.89 -12.85
N ALA A 274 -24.03 -13.96 -12.22
CA ALA A 274 -24.19 -13.52 -10.84
C ALA A 274 -23.32 -14.35 -9.87
N ALA A 275 -22.71 -13.70 -8.88
CA ALA A 275 -21.92 -14.36 -7.84
C ALA A 275 -22.78 -15.06 -6.78
N ARG A 276 -24.07 -14.72 -6.71
CA ARG A 276 -25.07 -15.26 -5.76
C ARG A 276 -26.28 -15.79 -6.52
N SER A 277 -27.21 -16.43 -5.81
CA SER A 277 -28.41 -17.05 -6.39
C SER A 277 -29.24 -16.06 -7.23
N SER A 278 -29.36 -14.82 -6.77
CA SER A 278 -29.99 -13.70 -7.45
C SER A 278 -29.28 -12.40 -7.06
N ILE A 279 -29.16 -11.48 -8.02
CA ILE A 279 -28.61 -10.13 -7.81
C ILE A 279 -29.56 -9.09 -8.42
N ASP A 280 -29.54 -7.87 -7.87
CA ASP A 280 -30.31 -6.75 -8.40
C ASP A 280 -29.72 -6.25 -9.72
N ALA A 281 -30.61 -5.84 -10.62
CA ALA A 281 -30.27 -5.30 -11.92
C ALA A 281 -31.23 -4.17 -12.31
N TRP A 282 -30.78 -3.30 -13.21
CA TRP A 282 -31.50 -2.09 -13.57
C TRP A 282 -31.54 -1.83 -15.07
N ASN A 283 -32.72 -1.79 -15.67
CA ASN A 283 -32.89 -1.47 -17.09
C ASN A 283 -32.52 -0.01 -17.44
N THR A 284 -32.50 0.89 -16.47
CA THR A 284 -31.97 2.26 -16.59
C THR A 284 -30.96 2.52 -15.49
N PHE A 285 -30.09 3.53 -15.61
CA PHE A 285 -29.01 3.71 -14.63
C PHE A 285 -29.54 3.80 -13.18
N PRO A 286 -28.84 3.20 -12.19
CA PRO A 286 -29.39 3.05 -10.84
C PRO A 286 -29.55 4.38 -10.08
N LEU A 287 -28.79 5.41 -10.47
CA LEU A 287 -28.84 6.73 -9.87
C LEU A 287 -29.58 7.71 -10.77
N LYS A 288 -30.42 8.56 -10.18
CA LYS A 288 -31.09 9.64 -10.90
C LYS A 288 -31.38 10.79 -9.96
N LYS A 289 -31.07 12.02 -10.39
CA LYS A 289 -31.35 13.22 -9.61
C LYS A 289 -32.85 13.32 -9.30
N GLY A 290 -33.17 13.59 -8.04
CA GLY A 290 -34.55 13.70 -7.52
C GLY A 290 -35.23 12.37 -7.23
N VAL A 291 -34.56 11.23 -7.42
CA VAL A 291 -35.12 9.89 -7.16
C VAL A 291 -34.35 9.24 -6.02
N ASN A 292 -35.08 8.70 -5.03
CA ASN A 292 -34.53 8.09 -3.80
C ASN A 292 -33.44 8.96 -3.13
N PRO A 293 -33.74 10.23 -2.80
CA PRO A 293 -32.84 11.01 -1.97
C PRO A 293 -32.60 10.27 -0.64
N VAL A 294 -31.37 10.33 -0.15
CA VAL A 294 -31.07 9.95 1.23
C VAL A 294 -31.90 10.85 2.14
N ASP A 295 -32.41 10.31 3.24
CA ASP A 295 -33.08 11.13 4.25
C ASP A 295 -32.07 12.08 4.91
N GLY A 296 -32.42 13.36 4.99
CA GLY A 296 -31.50 14.44 5.35
C GLY A 296 -30.82 15.13 4.16
N LYS A 297 -30.04 16.16 4.46
CA LYS A 297 -29.28 16.96 3.49
C LYS A 297 -27.88 17.22 4.03
N VAL A 298 -26.97 17.55 3.12
CA VAL A 298 -25.62 18.00 3.51
C VAL A 298 -25.76 19.21 4.42
N GLY A 299 -25.41 19.08 5.70
CA GLY A 299 -25.44 20.17 6.67
C GLY A 299 -24.11 20.90 6.75
N PHE A 300 -23.02 20.19 6.53
CA PHE A 300 -21.68 20.76 6.48
C PHE A 300 -21.15 20.77 5.06
N PRO A 301 -20.74 21.94 4.52
CA PRO A 301 -20.15 21.98 3.20
C PRO A 301 -18.85 21.18 3.19
N TYR A 302 -18.68 20.37 2.15
CA TYR A 302 -17.60 19.38 2.07
C TYR A 302 -16.77 19.62 0.82
N LEU A 303 -15.47 19.87 1.01
CA LEU A 303 -14.56 19.96 -0.11
C LEU A 303 -14.19 18.54 -0.53
N MET A 304 -14.58 18.14 -1.74
CA MET A 304 -14.17 16.85 -2.26
C MET A 304 -12.63 16.80 -2.36
N PRO A 305 -12.00 15.68 -1.99
CA PRO A 305 -10.56 15.54 -2.11
C PRO A 305 -10.11 15.81 -3.55
N THR A 306 -8.99 16.51 -3.71
CA THR A 306 -8.38 16.70 -5.04
C THR A 306 -7.93 15.36 -5.65
N GLN A 307 -7.67 14.37 -4.80
CA GLN A 307 -7.41 12.98 -5.15
C GLN A 307 -8.68 12.14 -4.95
N LEU A 308 -9.41 11.85 -6.02
CA LEU A 308 -10.66 11.06 -5.96
C LEU A 308 -10.40 9.53 -6.04
N ASN A 309 -9.14 9.11 -6.03
CA ASN A 309 -8.76 7.70 -6.08
C ASN A 309 -9.23 6.98 -4.80
N GLY A 310 -9.88 5.81 -4.96
CA GLY A 310 -10.44 5.05 -3.84
C GLY A 310 -11.83 5.53 -3.38
N ILE A 311 -12.32 6.65 -3.90
CA ILE A 311 -13.73 7.04 -3.77
C ILE A 311 -14.53 6.26 -4.81
N ARG A 312 -15.65 5.67 -4.39
CA ARG A 312 -16.50 4.90 -5.32
C ARG A 312 -17.08 5.86 -6.37
N ARG A 313 -16.97 5.44 -7.62
CA ARG A 313 -17.35 6.19 -8.81
C ARG A 313 -18.41 5.43 -9.60
N ALA A 314 -19.26 6.16 -10.30
CA ALA A 314 -20.12 5.59 -11.33
C ALA A 314 -20.26 6.57 -12.49
N THR A 315 -20.41 6.04 -13.70
CA THR A 315 -20.67 6.85 -14.91
C THR A 315 -22.03 6.45 -15.47
N ASP A 316 -22.91 7.41 -15.72
CA ASP A 316 -24.22 7.15 -16.33
C ASP A 316 -24.14 6.99 -17.85
N GLU A 317 -25.26 6.61 -18.50
CA GLU A 317 -25.33 6.43 -19.96
C GLU A 317 -25.01 7.70 -20.77
N THR A 318 -25.05 8.88 -20.15
CA THR A 318 -24.73 10.15 -20.81
C THR A 318 -23.27 10.54 -20.64
N GLY A 319 -22.49 9.75 -19.92
CA GLY A 319 -21.08 10.01 -19.60
C GLY A 319 -20.87 10.88 -18.36
N LYS A 320 -21.94 11.21 -17.60
CA LYS A 320 -21.81 12.01 -16.39
C LYS A 320 -21.35 11.18 -15.22
N VAL A 321 -20.53 11.79 -14.37
CA VAL A 321 -19.85 11.11 -13.27
C VAL A 321 -20.54 11.37 -11.94
N TRP A 322 -20.71 10.30 -11.17
CA TRP A 322 -21.25 10.28 -9.83
C TRP A 322 -20.19 9.81 -8.84
N TRP A 323 -20.19 10.42 -7.66
CA TRP A 323 -19.24 10.12 -6.59
C TRP A 323 -20.00 9.74 -5.32
N PHE A 324 -19.57 8.65 -4.67
CA PHE A 324 -20.09 8.28 -3.37
C PHE A 324 -19.28 8.97 -2.28
N ILE A 325 -19.93 9.83 -1.50
CA ILE A 325 -19.28 10.60 -0.44
C ILE A 325 -19.97 10.35 0.91
N THR A 326 -19.25 10.65 1.98
CA THR A 326 -19.77 10.71 3.35
C THR A 326 -19.50 12.11 3.89
N VAL A 327 -20.56 12.79 4.31
CA VAL A 327 -20.55 14.18 4.80
C VAL A 327 -21.38 14.28 6.08
N GLY A 328 -21.35 15.41 6.77
CA GLY A 328 -22.22 15.66 7.92
C GLY A 328 -23.59 16.19 7.49
N ASP A 329 -24.68 15.69 8.08
CA ASP A 329 -26.00 16.31 7.99
C ASP A 329 -26.17 17.50 8.94
N ASP A 330 -27.33 18.19 8.90
CA ASP A 330 -27.63 19.32 9.78
C ASP A 330 -27.66 18.93 11.27
N ALA A 331 -27.80 17.64 11.60
CA ALA A 331 -27.75 17.13 12.97
C ALA A 331 -26.34 16.67 13.39
N GLY A 332 -25.32 16.79 12.53
CA GLY A 332 -23.94 16.36 12.80
C GLY A 332 -23.71 14.86 12.70
N ASN A 333 -24.64 14.12 12.08
CA ASN A 333 -24.51 12.69 11.82
C ASN A 333 -23.91 12.44 10.43
N ASP A 334 -23.34 11.24 10.25
CA ASP A 334 -22.82 10.82 8.95
C ASP A 334 -23.97 10.60 7.94
N LEU A 335 -23.92 11.34 6.85
CA LEU A 335 -24.79 11.22 5.69
C LEU A 335 -23.97 10.69 4.52
N SER A 336 -24.27 9.49 4.06
CA SER A 336 -23.56 8.85 2.96
C SER A 336 -24.46 8.65 1.75
N GLY A 337 -23.97 8.97 0.56
CA GLY A 337 -24.72 8.78 -0.67
C GLY A 337 -23.98 9.29 -1.90
N TRP A 338 -24.66 9.23 -3.04
CA TRP A 338 -24.12 9.62 -4.33
C TRP A 338 -24.46 11.06 -4.66
N VAL A 339 -23.48 11.78 -5.20
CA VAL A 339 -23.66 13.11 -5.76
C VAL A 339 -23.21 13.15 -7.21
N LEU A 340 -23.94 13.90 -8.03
CA LEU A 340 -23.61 14.12 -9.44
C LEU A 340 -22.59 15.26 -9.53
N GLU A 341 -21.46 15.01 -10.18
CA GLU A 341 -20.32 15.94 -10.24
C GLU A 341 -20.69 17.31 -10.83
N GLU A 342 -21.54 17.33 -11.86
CA GLU A 342 -21.96 18.54 -12.57
C GLU A 342 -23.23 19.18 -11.99
N ALA A 343 -23.67 18.74 -10.81
CA ALA A 343 -24.87 19.30 -10.22
C ALA A 343 -24.63 20.78 -9.81
N PRO A 344 -25.62 21.69 -9.94
CA PRO A 344 -25.44 23.12 -9.60
C PRO A 344 -25.03 23.38 -8.14
N ASP A 345 -25.35 22.43 -7.26
CA ASP A 345 -25.02 22.38 -5.85
C ASP A 345 -23.58 21.84 -5.57
N ILE A 346 -22.87 21.44 -6.63
CA ILE A 346 -21.42 21.23 -6.64
C ILE A 346 -20.75 22.42 -7.34
N THR A 347 -20.05 23.23 -6.55
CA THR A 347 -19.40 24.46 -7.03
C THR A 347 -17.91 24.26 -7.23
N ARG A 348 -17.33 24.96 -8.22
CA ARG A 348 -15.90 24.91 -8.50
C ARG A 348 -15.21 26.11 -7.86
N HIS A 349 -14.06 25.84 -7.23
CA HIS A 349 -13.30 26.85 -6.52
C HIS A 349 -11.81 26.79 -6.84
N SER A 350 -11.15 27.93 -6.71
CA SER A 350 -9.70 28.01 -6.74
C SER A 350 -9.09 27.74 -5.35
N PRO A 351 -7.94 27.05 -5.26
CA PRO A 351 -7.13 27.02 -4.04
C PRO A 351 -6.90 28.39 -3.41
N TRP A 352 -6.73 29.43 -4.24
CA TRP A 352 -6.49 30.81 -3.79
C TRP A 352 -7.68 31.42 -3.04
N GLU A 353 -8.86 30.81 -3.08
CA GLU A 353 -10.02 31.26 -2.29
C GLU A 353 -9.94 30.81 -0.83
N TRP A 354 -9.01 29.91 -0.49
CA TRP A 354 -8.91 29.31 0.85
C TRP A 354 -10.28 28.77 1.30
N VAL A 355 -10.88 27.96 0.43
CA VAL A 355 -12.25 27.44 0.56
C VAL A 355 -12.44 26.80 1.94
N LEU A 356 -13.56 27.09 2.62
CA LEU A 356 -13.88 26.62 3.96
C LEU A 356 -12.92 27.05 5.10
N PHE A 357 -11.84 27.78 4.84
CA PHE A 357 -11.01 28.30 5.94
C PHE A 357 -11.77 29.35 6.74
N SER A 358 -11.73 29.20 8.06
CA SER A 358 -12.33 30.17 8.97
C SER A 358 -11.35 30.62 10.04
N LYS A 359 -11.46 31.90 10.40
CA LYS A 359 -10.57 32.60 11.32
C LYS A 359 -11.21 32.69 12.70
N VAL A 360 -10.42 32.50 13.75
CA VAL A 360 -10.82 32.74 15.14
C VAL A 360 -9.68 33.45 15.88
N SER A 361 -10.00 34.45 16.67
CA SER A 361 -9.04 35.13 17.55
C SER A 361 -9.30 34.70 18.98
N GLU A 362 -8.31 34.09 19.62
CA GLU A 362 -8.38 33.71 21.02
C GLU A 362 -7.90 34.87 21.89
N THR A 363 -8.67 35.17 22.94
CA THR A 363 -8.44 36.32 23.82
C THR A 363 -8.36 35.93 25.29
N ALA A 364 -8.62 34.66 25.64
CA ALA A 364 -8.52 34.17 27.00
C ALA A 364 -7.05 34.04 27.43
N SER A 365 -6.76 34.43 28.67
CA SER A 365 -5.44 34.21 29.27
C SER A 365 -5.21 32.73 29.62
N PRO A 366 -3.97 32.29 29.89
CA PRO A 366 -3.70 30.93 30.34
C PRO A 366 -4.47 30.56 31.61
N ALA A 367 -4.55 31.47 32.59
CA ALA A 367 -5.33 31.21 33.81
C ALA A 367 -6.83 31.13 33.53
N GLN A 368 -7.38 32.03 32.70
CA GLN A 368 -8.79 31.93 32.31
C GLN A 368 -9.08 30.62 31.58
N THR A 369 -8.15 30.14 30.76
CA THR A 369 -8.26 28.86 30.04
C THR A 369 -8.19 27.68 31.01
N LEU A 370 -7.19 27.65 31.91
CA LEU A 370 -7.01 26.58 32.89
C LEU A 370 -8.16 26.54 33.90
N ASP A 371 -8.60 27.70 34.38
CA ASP A 371 -9.76 27.83 35.26
C ASP A 371 -11.01 27.22 34.62
N ARG A 372 -11.23 27.50 33.32
CA ARG A 372 -12.31 26.87 32.57
C ARG A 372 -12.12 25.36 32.43
N MET A 373 -10.90 24.88 32.16
CA MET A 373 -10.64 23.44 32.11
C MET A 373 -10.86 22.74 33.47
N ASN A 374 -10.50 23.39 34.58
CA ASN A 374 -10.67 22.87 35.94
C ASN A 374 -12.15 22.85 36.35
N ARG A 375 -12.91 23.87 35.94
CA ARG A 375 -14.36 23.95 36.15
C ARG A 375 -15.16 23.17 35.09
N LYS A 376 -14.54 22.30 34.29
CA LYS A 376 -15.20 21.59 33.16
C LYS A 376 -16.57 21.01 33.52
N ALA A 377 -16.71 20.38 34.70
CA ALA A 377 -17.98 19.77 35.14
C ALA A 377 -19.10 20.79 35.45
N GLN A 378 -18.77 22.08 35.55
CA GLN A 378 -19.65 23.19 35.89
C GLN A 378 -19.72 24.24 34.76
N LEU A 379 -18.93 24.10 33.70
CA LEU A 379 -18.96 25.05 32.58
C LEU A 379 -20.25 24.93 31.80
N ASN A 380 -20.85 26.07 31.52
CA ASN A 380 -21.89 26.20 30.52
C ASN A 380 -21.32 26.88 29.25
N LYS A 381 -22.13 26.91 28.19
CA LYS A 381 -21.77 27.55 26.91
C LYS A 381 -21.39 29.04 27.03
N ALA A 382 -21.90 29.77 28.03
CA ALA A 382 -21.58 31.18 28.23
C ALA A 382 -20.16 31.40 28.75
N ASP A 383 -19.52 30.38 29.33
CA ASP A 383 -18.15 30.43 29.83
C ASP A 383 -17.10 30.10 28.76
N TYR A 384 -17.51 29.76 27.52
CA TYR A 384 -16.59 29.32 26.47
C TYR A 384 -15.69 30.45 25.97
N THR A 385 -14.44 30.11 25.63
CA THR A 385 -13.56 31.04 24.89
C THR A 385 -14.00 31.10 23.42
N PRO A 386 -13.60 32.13 22.65
CA PRO A 386 -13.88 32.17 21.21
C PRO A 386 -13.48 30.89 20.46
N LEU A 387 -12.32 30.29 20.78
CA LEU A 387 -11.90 29.02 20.18
C LEU A 387 -12.80 27.86 20.60
N MET A 388 -13.12 27.75 21.90
CA MET A 388 -14.02 26.70 22.40
C MET A 388 -15.41 26.81 21.76
N THR A 389 -15.96 28.03 21.62
CA THR A 389 -17.23 28.27 20.92
C THR A 389 -17.15 27.81 19.46
N LYS A 390 -16.05 28.12 18.76
CA LYS A 390 -15.85 27.70 17.37
C LYS A 390 -15.75 26.18 17.24
N LEU A 391 -14.94 25.52 18.06
CA LEU A 391 -14.80 24.06 18.09
C LEU A 391 -16.13 23.38 18.43
N TYR A 392 -16.85 23.87 19.43
CA TYR A 392 -18.15 23.34 19.80
C TYR A 392 -19.17 23.49 18.66
N SER A 393 -19.18 24.63 17.95
CA SER A 393 -20.09 24.82 16.81
C SER A 393 -19.82 23.83 15.67
N ILE A 394 -18.56 23.42 15.50
CA ILE A 394 -18.17 22.44 14.47
C ILE A 394 -18.53 21.01 14.92
N ILE A 395 -18.25 20.66 16.18
CA ILE A 395 -18.36 19.28 16.67
C ILE A 395 -19.79 18.90 17.07
N ASN A 396 -20.53 19.82 17.69
CA ASN A 396 -21.86 19.57 18.25
C ASN A 396 -23.00 20.23 17.47
N ASN A 397 -22.70 20.98 16.41
CA ASN A 397 -23.64 21.57 15.44
C ASN A 397 -24.98 22.12 15.97
N GLY A 398 -24.98 22.78 17.13
CA GLY A 398 -26.21 23.37 17.67
C GLY A 398 -27.15 22.40 18.40
N ASP A 399 -26.65 21.24 18.84
CA ASP A 399 -27.27 20.55 19.98
C ASP A 399 -27.38 21.53 21.14
N ASN A 400 -28.54 21.57 21.81
CA ASN A 400 -28.79 22.45 22.96
C ASN A 400 -28.16 21.90 24.25
N ASP A 401 -27.25 20.94 24.12
CA ASP A 401 -26.51 20.39 25.24
C ASP A 401 -25.59 21.46 25.84
N GLU A 402 -26.04 22.07 26.95
CA GLU A 402 -25.28 23.10 27.66
C GLU A 402 -23.97 22.58 28.28
N ARG A 403 -23.69 21.26 28.18
CA ARG A 403 -22.48 20.62 28.73
C ARG A 403 -21.22 20.95 27.91
N TYR A 404 -20.08 20.88 28.59
CA TYR A 404 -18.74 21.10 28.02
C TYR A 404 -18.34 20.05 26.97
N LEU A 405 -17.48 20.45 26.03
CA LEU A 405 -16.87 19.55 25.04
C LEU A 405 -15.97 18.50 25.72
N THR A 406 -16.24 17.22 25.50
CA THR A 406 -15.46 16.11 26.09
C THR A 406 -14.28 15.69 25.19
N LEU A 407 -13.26 15.07 25.80
CA LEU A 407 -12.12 14.49 25.06
C LEU A 407 -12.60 13.45 24.02
N SER A 408 -13.60 12.64 24.37
CA SER A 408 -14.20 11.64 23.48
C SER A 408 -14.86 12.28 22.26
N GLN A 409 -15.55 13.41 22.43
CA GLN A 409 -16.13 14.16 21.31
C GLN A 409 -15.04 14.74 20.39
N LEU A 410 -13.94 15.26 20.94
CA LEU A 410 -12.78 15.73 20.16
C LEU A 410 -12.12 14.58 19.39
N GLN A 411 -11.82 13.46 20.05
CA GLN A 411 -11.23 12.28 19.41
C GLN A 411 -12.16 11.71 18.33
N GLY A 412 -13.44 11.59 18.62
CA GLY A 412 -14.46 11.18 17.66
C GLY A 412 -14.63 12.16 16.50
N ALA A 413 -14.27 13.43 16.67
CA ALA A 413 -14.25 14.41 15.58
C ALA A 413 -13.09 14.19 14.61
N PHE A 414 -11.89 13.86 15.12
CA PHE A 414 -10.73 13.53 14.27
C PHE A 414 -10.93 12.23 13.47
N ASN A 415 -11.74 11.30 13.99
CA ASN A 415 -12.04 10.04 13.31
C ASN A 415 -13.14 10.14 12.24
N ARG A 416 -13.79 11.31 12.09
CA ARG A 416 -14.81 11.57 11.08
C ARG A 416 -14.23 12.46 9.98
N PRO A 417 -13.99 11.95 8.75
CA PRO A 417 -13.24 12.69 7.73
C PRO A 417 -13.80 14.09 7.41
N TRP A 418 -15.12 14.22 7.27
CA TRP A 418 -15.74 15.52 6.97
C TRP A 418 -15.59 16.50 8.14
N LEU A 419 -15.61 16.02 9.38
CA LEU A 419 -15.48 16.83 10.58
C LEU A 419 -14.02 17.23 10.84
N ALA A 420 -13.09 16.29 10.63
CA ALA A 420 -11.65 16.56 10.63
C ALA A 420 -11.28 17.62 9.57
N GLN A 421 -11.92 17.61 8.40
CA GLN A 421 -11.75 18.65 7.38
C GLN A 421 -12.24 20.03 7.87
N GLN A 422 -13.36 20.11 8.60
CA GLN A 422 -13.79 21.39 9.19
C GLN A 422 -12.79 21.91 10.21
N LEU A 423 -12.24 21.03 11.05
CA LEU A 423 -11.25 21.39 12.08
C LEU A 423 -9.90 21.81 11.49
N SER A 424 -9.42 21.10 10.45
CA SER A 424 -8.14 21.41 9.79
C SER A 424 -8.15 22.74 9.03
N ARG A 425 -9.33 23.32 8.83
CA ARG A 425 -9.54 24.61 8.16
C ARG A 425 -9.76 25.77 9.14
N LEU A 426 -9.48 25.57 10.43
CA LEU A 426 -9.39 26.64 11.41
C LEU A 426 -8.03 27.34 11.33
N ILE A 427 -8.08 28.68 11.35
CA ILE A 427 -6.93 29.56 11.47
C ILE A 427 -7.08 30.36 12.76
N ILE A 428 -6.16 30.19 13.69
CA ILE A 428 -6.27 30.70 15.05
C ILE A 428 -5.26 31.85 15.21
N ASN A 429 -5.74 33.05 15.52
CA ASN A 429 -4.90 34.14 15.99
C ASN A 429 -4.77 34.02 17.51
N TYR A 430 -3.58 33.72 17.98
CA TYR A 430 -3.30 33.49 19.40
C TYR A 430 -1.90 33.98 19.75
N GLU A 431 -1.70 34.30 21.02
CA GLU A 431 -0.39 34.68 21.54
C GLU A 431 0.43 33.44 21.86
N SER A 432 1.50 33.22 21.09
CA SER A 432 2.39 32.07 21.21
C SER A 432 2.77 31.72 22.66
N GLU A 433 2.83 30.43 22.97
CA GLU A 433 3.33 29.94 24.27
C GLU A 433 4.80 30.37 24.51
N TRP A 434 5.55 30.61 23.44
CA TRP A 434 6.96 30.99 23.49
C TRP A 434 7.18 32.52 23.51
N TYR A 435 6.14 33.30 23.86
CA TYR A 435 6.17 34.76 24.01
C TYR A 435 5.89 35.20 25.46
N THR A 436 6.57 36.26 25.91
CA THR A 436 6.18 37.06 27.09
C THR A 436 6.52 38.55 26.88
N ASP A 437 5.93 39.42 27.71
CA ASP A 437 6.20 40.87 27.74
C ASP A 437 7.62 41.24 28.23
N GLY A 438 8.43 40.26 28.62
CA GLY A 438 9.73 40.44 29.30
C GLY A 438 9.69 40.12 30.79
N SER A 439 8.52 39.84 31.34
CA SER A 439 8.30 39.23 32.65
C SER A 439 7.64 37.85 32.47
N MET A 440 7.49 37.07 33.55
CA MET A 440 6.78 35.79 33.50
C MET A 440 5.28 35.95 33.79
N THR A 441 4.75 37.18 33.78
CA THR A 441 3.38 37.51 34.19
C THR A 441 2.34 36.58 33.61
N LYS A 442 2.35 36.34 32.29
CA LYS A 442 1.50 35.36 31.58
C LYS A 442 1.43 33.99 32.27
N TRP A 443 2.57 33.50 32.74
CA TRP A 443 2.73 32.20 33.39
C TRP A 443 2.56 32.27 34.91
N ASP A 444 2.84 33.44 35.51
CA ASP A 444 2.62 33.71 36.92
C ASP A 444 1.12 33.69 37.27
N GLU A 445 0.24 33.97 36.31
CA GLU A 445 -1.21 33.79 36.47
C GLU A 445 -1.60 32.36 36.87
N LEU A 446 -0.75 31.36 36.59
CA LEU A 446 -1.00 29.96 36.93
C LEU A 446 -0.53 29.57 38.34
N ASP A 447 0.19 30.46 39.05
CA ASP A 447 0.85 30.13 40.32
C ASP A 447 -0.15 29.69 41.40
N ASP A 448 -1.31 30.35 41.46
CA ASP A 448 -2.38 30.02 42.40
C ASP A 448 -3.05 28.66 42.10
N TYR A 449 -2.92 28.16 40.86
CA TYR A 449 -3.56 26.91 40.42
C TYR A 449 -2.72 25.65 40.67
N VAL A 450 -1.41 25.77 40.88
CA VAL A 450 -0.52 24.61 41.09
C VAL A 450 -0.49 24.15 42.54
N GLY A 451 -1.00 24.98 43.46
CA GLY A 451 -1.04 24.74 44.91
C GLY A 451 0.35 24.81 45.57
N GLU A 452 0.37 25.00 46.90
CA GLU A 452 1.61 25.22 47.67
C GLU A 452 2.69 24.15 47.45
N LYS A 453 2.30 22.88 47.27
CA LYS A 453 3.23 21.76 47.05
C LYS A 453 3.77 21.70 45.62
N GLY A 454 3.01 22.18 44.63
CA GLY A 454 3.39 22.19 43.22
C GLY A 454 4.18 23.44 42.82
N LEU A 455 3.97 24.55 43.54
CA LEU A 455 4.56 25.85 43.23
C LEU A 455 6.10 25.82 43.09
N PRO A 456 6.89 25.13 43.94
CA PRO A 456 8.34 25.06 43.75
C PRO A 456 8.74 24.38 42.44
N TYR A 457 8.02 23.33 42.02
CA TYR A 457 8.27 22.62 40.77
C TYR A 457 7.85 23.46 39.56
N TRP A 458 6.71 24.15 39.64
CA TRP A 458 6.26 25.07 38.60
C TRP A 458 7.21 26.26 38.44
N GLN A 459 7.69 26.82 39.54
CA GLN A 459 8.71 27.85 39.52
C GLN A 459 10.02 27.33 38.92
N ALA A 460 10.41 26.08 39.19
CA ALA A 460 11.54 25.46 38.52
C ALA A 460 11.30 25.31 37.01
N GLU A 461 10.12 24.85 36.58
CA GLU A 461 9.75 24.72 35.17
C GLU A 461 9.78 26.06 34.43
N LYS A 462 9.16 27.10 35.01
CA LYS A 462 9.20 28.48 34.51
C LYS A 462 10.64 28.98 34.35
N ASN A 463 11.44 28.85 35.41
CA ASN A 463 12.76 29.48 35.47
C ASN A 463 13.86 28.69 34.74
N GLN A 464 13.76 27.36 34.68
CA GLN A 464 14.81 26.49 34.15
C GLN A 464 14.54 26.01 32.71
N ARG A 465 13.26 25.94 32.30
CA ARG A 465 12.85 25.48 30.97
C ARG A 465 12.15 26.57 30.17
N ILE A 466 10.96 27.03 30.58
CA ILE A 466 10.13 27.95 29.76
C ILE A 466 10.92 29.22 29.41
N LYS A 467 11.57 29.87 30.38
CA LYS A 467 12.40 31.08 30.14
C LYS A 467 13.47 30.91 29.06
N LYS A 468 14.02 29.71 28.88
CA LYS A 468 15.06 29.43 27.87
C LYS A 468 14.49 29.17 26.48
N LEU A 469 13.19 28.94 26.39
CA LEU A 469 12.45 28.66 25.17
C LEU A 469 11.63 29.87 24.70
N LEU A 470 11.73 31.03 25.37
CA LEU A 470 11.08 32.26 24.94
C LEU A 470 11.91 32.93 23.84
N TRP A 471 11.35 33.04 22.64
CA TRP A 471 12.06 33.57 21.47
C TRP A 471 11.22 34.51 20.60
N TRP A 472 9.89 34.50 20.74
CA TRP A 472 9.01 35.31 19.89
C TRP A 472 9.23 36.82 20.03
N LYS A 473 9.69 37.28 21.19
CA LYS A 473 10.01 38.71 21.41
C LYS A 473 11.13 39.19 20.47
N GLU A 474 12.05 38.34 20.06
CA GLU A 474 13.18 38.69 19.20
C GLU A 474 12.76 38.91 17.73
N ILE A 475 11.63 38.30 17.34
CA ILE A 475 11.03 38.42 16.00
C ILE A 475 9.74 39.24 15.96
N ALA A 476 9.21 39.68 17.11
CA ALA A 476 8.04 40.55 17.17
C ALA A 476 8.28 41.84 16.37
N GLY A 477 7.31 42.22 15.54
CA GLY A 477 7.42 43.34 14.60
C GLY A 477 8.35 43.08 13.39
N LYS A 478 8.94 41.89 13.26
CA LYS A 478 9.78 41.47 12.12
C LYS A 478 9.09 40.40 11.29
N HIS A 479 9.49 40.26 10.03
CA HIS A 479 9.02 39.20 9.12
C HIS A 479 7.48 39.10 9.00
N GLY A 480 6.76 40.20 9.22
CA GLY A 480 5.30 40.25 9.17
C GLY A 480 4.58 39.79 10.44
N ILE A 481 5.31 39.48 11.51
CA ILE A 481 4.74 39.20 12.83
C ILE A 481 4.39 40.51 13.54
N SER A 482 3.28 40.49 14.26
CA SER A 482 2.83 41.61 15.08
C SER A 482 3.85 42.10 16.08
N VAL A 483 3.71 43.37 16.41
CA VAL A 483 4.47 44.00 17.49
C VAL A 483 4.14 43.43 18.86
N ASP A 484 2.96 42.80 19.04
CA ASP A 484 2.55 42.13 20.27
C ASP A 484 2.84 40.61 20.26
N GLY A 485 3.47 40.09 19.21
CA GLY A 485 3.91 38.69 19.12
C GLY A 485 2.81 37.67 18.81
N LYS A 486 1.57 38.12 18.57
CA LYS A 486 0.47 37.27 18.10
C LYS A 486 0.64 36.94 16.63
N ALA A 487 0.36 35.69 16.26
CA ALA A 487 0.43 35.23 14.87
C ALA A 487 -0.81 34.40 14.52
N TRP A 488 -1.05 34.23 13.22
CA TRP A 488 -2.08 33.32 12.75
C TRP A 488 -1.49 31.92 12.59
N HIS A 489 -1.95 30.98 13.42
CA HIS A 489 -1.62 29.57 13.35
C HIS A 489 -2.64 28.84 12.48
N PHE A 490 -2.21 27.87 11.69
CA PHE A 490 -3.12 27.04 10.89
C PHE A 490 -2.59 25.63 10.73
N HIS A 491 -3.50 24.68 10.54
CA HIS A 491 -3.14 23.27 10.39
C HIS A 491 -2.53 23.01 8.99
N PRO A 492 -1.29 22.50 8.88
CA PRO A 492 -0.61 22.37 7.59
C PRO A 492 -1.32 21.42 6.62
N VAL A 493 -1.96 20.37 7.12
CA VAL A 493 -2.69 19.41 6.26
C VAL A 493 -3.82 20.07 5.48
N GLY A 494 -4.62 20.92 6.12
CA GLY A 494 -5.70 21.63 5.43
C GLY A 494 -5.15 22.55 4.34
N MET A 495 -4.00 23.19 4.61
CA MET A 495 -3.31 24.04 3.64
C MET A 495 -2.82 23.25 2.43
N VAL A 496 -2.10 22.15 2.68
CA VAL A 496 -1.55 21.30 1.63
C VAL A 496 -2.65 20.66 0.79
N GLU A 497 -3.73 20.18 1.41
CA GLU A 497 -4.91 19.67 0.69
C GLU A 497 -5.51 20.74 -0.24
N ASN A 498 -5.62 21.97 0.25
CA ASN A 498 -6.23 23.07 -0.50
C ASN A 498 -5.40 23.49 -1.72
N PHE A 499 -4.06 23.45 -1.63
CA PHE A 499 -3.14 23.85 -2.71
C PHE A 499 -2.55 22.67 -3.50
N GLY A 500 -2.84 21.43 -3.10
CA GLY A 500 -2.39 20.21 -3.76
C GLY A 500 -3.08 19.99 -5.10
N VAL A 501 -2.65 20.72 -6.12
CA VAL A 501 -3.01 20.51 -7.52
C VAL A 501 -1.84 19.78 -8.18
N TYR A 502 -2.05 18.53 -8.56
CA TYR A 502 -1.01 17.70 -9.17
C TYR A 502 -1.19 17.69 -10.70
N ASP A 503 -0.12 18.04 -11.41
CA ASP A 503 -0.08 17.94 -12.87
C ASP A 503 -0.27 16.48 -13.33
N ALA A 504 -0.79 16.32 -14.54
CA ALA A 504 -0.85 15.01 -15.17
C ALA A 504 0.56 14.54 -15.53
N ASP A 505 0.95 13.33 -15.15
CA ASP A 505 2.30 12.80 -15.40
C ASP A 505 2.25 11.28 -15.70
N ILE A 506 3.41 10.63 -15.79
CA ILE A 506 3.56 9.18 -16.00
C ILE A 506 4.03 8.47 -14.71
N VAL A 507 3.61 7.21 -14.52
CA VAL A 507 4.17 6.37 -13.45
C VAL A 507 5.68 6.20 -13.68
N THR A 508 6.48 6.62 -12.70
CA THR A 508 7.93 6.74 -12.81
C THR A 508 8.65 5.91 -11.75
N TYR A 509 9.66 5.14 -12.16
CA TYR A 509 10.62 4.48 -11.29
C TYR A 509 11.86 5.37 -11.14
N HIS A 510 12.04 5.93 -9.95
CA HIS A 510 13.23 6.69 -9.55
C HIS A 510 14.26 5.71 -8.98
N ILE A 511 15.46 5.68 -9.55
CA ILE A 511 16.56 4.77 -9.19
C ILE A 511 17.69 5.63 -8.66
N TYR A 512 18.05 5.48 -7.39
CA TYR A 512 19.09 6.27 -6.77
C TYR A 512 20.43 5.54 -6.80
N SER A 513 21.51 6.30 -6.99
CA SER A 513 22.89 5.82 -6.90
C SER A 513 23.21 5.05 -5.61
N THR A 514 22.43 5.26 -4.54
CA THR A 514 22.54 4.53 -3.27
C THR A 514 22.07 3.06 -3.32
N GLY A 515 21.30 2.68 -4.34
CA GLY A 515 20.63 1.38 -4.41
C GLY A 515 19.12 1.47 -4.19
N LYS A 516 18.61 2.60 -3.66
CA LYS A 516 17.18 2.82 -3.41
C LYS A 516 16.39 2.89 -4.72
N ILE A 517 15.21 2.28 -4.77
CA ILE A 517 14.27 2.39 -5.90
C ILE A 517 12.90 2.84 -5.37
N VAL A 518 12.35 3.90 -5.95
CA VAL A 518 11.03 4.44 -5.60
C VAL A 518 10.13 4.42 -6.83
N LYS A 519 8.94 3.83 -6.71
CA LYS A 519 7.88 3.88 -7.73
C LYS A 519 6.89 4.98 -7.38
N LYS A 520 6.85 6.03 -8.20
CA LYS A 520 5.91 7.15 -8.07
C LYS A 520 4.78 7.01 -9.07
N SER A 521 3.53 6.94 -8.62
CA SER A 521 2.38 7.04 -9.53
C SER A 521 1.74 8.42 -9.40
N PRO A 522 1.55 9.14 -10.52
CA PRO A 522 0.95 10.45 -10.47
C PRO A 522 -0.56 10.33 -10.22
N VAL A 523 -1.10 11.37 -9.58
CA VAL A 523 -2.52 11.47 -9.23
C VAL A 523 -3.40 11.49 -10.48
N LYS A 524 -2.94 12.16 -11.54
CA LYS A 524 -3.55 12.17 -12.87
C LYS A 524 -2.55 11.61 -13.88
N LEU A 525 -2.97 10.62 -14.67
CA LEU A 525 -2.13 10.10 -15.75
C LEU A 525 -2.16 11.04 -16.95
N LEU A 526 -0.99 11.28 -17.54
CA LEU A 526 -0.85 11.98 -18.81
C LEU A 526 -1.49 11.14 -19.92
N SER A 527 -2.37 11.74 -20.71
CA SER A 527 -3.07 11.02 -21.79
C SER A 527 -2.07 10.46 -22.81
N GLY A 528 -2.24 9.19 -23.20
CA GLY A 528 -1.32 8.47 -24.09
C GLY A 528 -0.13 7.77 -23.38
N TYR A 529 -0.09 7.84 -22.06
CA TYR A 529 0.93 7.21 -21.20
C TYR A 529 0.36 6.19 -20.20
N GLU A 530 -0.92 5.85 -20.30
CA GLU A 530 -1.64 4.95 -19.39
C GLU A 530 -1.01 3.54 -19.34
N ARG A 531 -0.32 3.14 -20.40
CA ARG A 531 0.35 1.84 -20.54
C ARG A 531 1.88 1.92 -20.59
N LYS A 532 2.46 2.99 -20.04
CA LYS A 532 3.90 3.23 -20.06
C LYS A 532 4.47 3.47 -18.66
N TYR A 533 5.73 3.10 -18.48
CA TYR A 533 6.53 3.43 -17.31
C TYR A 533 7.76 4.23 -17.71
N LYS A 534 8.08 5.26 -16.93
CA LYS A 534 9.30 6.06 -17.06
C LYS A 534 10.33 5.59 -16.04
N TYR A 535 11.60 5.62 -16.42
CA TYR A 535 12.72 5.27 -15.56
C TYR A 535 13.70 6.45 -15.51
N VAL A 536 13.99 6.92 -14.29
CA VAL A 536 14.88 8.05 -14.01
C VAL A 536 15.96 7.59 -13.05
N TYR A 537 17.22 7.82 -13.40
CA TYR A 537 18.36 7.57 -12.53
C TYR A 537 18.80 8.87 -11.84
N HIS A 538 19.10 8.79 -10.54
CA HIS A 538 19.60 9.89 -9.72
C HIS A 538 21.07 9.60 -9.39
N ASP A 539 21.98 10.45 -9.86
CA ASP A 539 23.41 10.27 -9.64
C ASP A 539 23.83 10.53 -8.18
N GLU A 540 25.13 10.48 -7.87
CA GLU A 540 25.64 10.73 -6.50
C GLU A 540 25.37 12.16 -6.01
N SER A 541 25.12 13.11 -6.91
CA SER A 541 24.73 14.50 -6.60
C SER A 541 23.21 14.70 -6.56
N ASN A 542 22.45 13.61 -6.68
CA ASN A 542 20.98 13.60 -6.79
C ASN A 542 20.47 14.35 -8.04
N LYS A 543 21.28 14.44 -9.11
CA LYS A 543 20.86 14.98 -10.40
C LYS A 543 20.06 13.92 -11.16
N GLU A 544 18.95 14.34 -11.77
CA GLU A 544 18.06 13.45 -12.52
C GLU A 544 18.53 13.20 -13.96
N HIS A 545 18.49 11.93 -14.35
CA HIS A 545 18.77 11.42 -15.68
C HIS A 545 17.59 10.60 -16.18
N GLU A 546 16.79 11.14 -17.10
CA GLU A 546 15.73 10.37 -17.76
C GLU A 546 16.35 9.34 -18.69
N ILE A 547 16.16 8.06 -18.38
CA ILE A 547 16.83 6.94 -19.07
C ILE A 547 15.96 6.40 -20.19
N CYS A 548 14.72 6.04 -19.89
CA CYS A 548 13.79 5.52 -20.90
C CYS A 548 12.34 5.56 -20.45
N ILE A 549 11.44 5.51 -21.43
CA ILE A 549 10.02 5.23 -21.26
C ILE A 549 9.69 3.95 -22.01
N VAL A 550 9.01 3.00 -21.35
CA VAL A 550 8.73 1.67 -21.89
C VAL A 550 7.26 1.31 -21.74
N GLU A 551 6.73 0.54 -22.69
CA GLU A 551 5.38 0.01 -22.61
C GLU A 551 5.30 -1.22 -21.71
N TRP A 552 4.22 -1.31 -20.94
CA TRP A 552 3.90 -2.50 -20.15
C TRP A 552 2.71 -3.28 -20.72
N ASN A 553 2.76 -4.60 -20.52
CA ASN A 553 1.70 -5.54 -20.84
C ASN A 553 1.23 -6.25 -19.57
N LEU A 554 -0.08 -6.44 -19.44
CA LEU A 554 -0.66 -7.26 -18.39
C LEU A 554 -0.64 -8.73 -18.79
N THR A 555 -0.14 -9.60 -17.92
CA THR A 555 -0.20 -11.06 -18.10
C THR A 555 -0.34 -11.75 -16.76
N LYS A 556 -0.84 -13.00 -16.76
CA LYS A 556 -0.87 -13.81 -15.54
C LYS A 556 0.55 -14.22 -15.14
N LYS A 557 0.88 -14.12 -13.85
CA LYS A 557 2.12 -14.68 -13.30
C LYS A 557 2.20 -16.17 -13.60
N LYS A 558 3.40 -16.68 -13.83
CA LYS A 558 3.68 -18.08 -14.17
C LYS A 558 4.46 -18.77 -13.06
N ALA A 559 4.11 -20.01 -12.80
CA ALA A 559 4.93 -20.94 -12.05
C ALA A 559 6.13 -21.41 -12.89
N LYS A 560 7.15 -21.94 -12.20
CA LYS A 560 8.33 -22.56 -12.83
C LYS A 560 7.92 -23.60 -13.87
N GLY A 561 8.57 -23.56 -15.04
CA GLY A 561 8.20 -24.37 -16.19
C GLY A 561 8.51 -25.86 -16.01
N VAL A 562 7.55 -26.74 -16.33
CA VAL A 562 7.67 -28.20 -16.22
C VAL A 562 7.83 -28.84 -17.60
N ILE A 563 8.73 -29.81 -17.75
CA ILE A 563 8.98 -30.50 -19.02
C ILE A 563 7.87 -31.51 -19.30
N HIS A 564 7.46 -31.60 -20.56
CA HIS A 564 6.53 -32.58 -21.09
C HIS A 564 7.08 -33.19 -22.39
N THR A 565 6.74 -34.46 -22.63
CA THR A 565 7.12 -35.21 -23.84
C THR A 565 6.16 -34.95 -25.02
N SER A 566 4.97 -34.42 -24.73
CA SER A 566 3.94 -34.05 -25.70
C SER A 566 3.34 -32.69 -25.35
N ILE A 567 2.55 -32.11 -26.27
CA ILE A 567 1.88 -30.84 -26.04
C ILE A 567 1.01 -30.92 -24.77
N PRO A 568 1.23 -30.06 -23.77
CA PRO A 568 0.45 -30.08 -22.54
C PRO A 568 -1.03 -29.76 -22.80
N SER A 569 -1.93 -30.38 -22.04
CA SER A 569 -3.39 -30.22 -22.19
C SER A 569 -3.98 -29.67 -20.89
N THR A 570 -3.87 -28.36 -20.65
CA THR A 570 -4.23 -27.76 -19.34
C THR A 570 -5.53 -26.98 -19.33
N SER A 571 -5.81 -26.21 -20.38
CA SER A 571 -7.12 -25.58 -20.62
C SER A 571 -7.32 -25.32 -22.11
N GLY A 572 -8.25 -24.45 -22.49
CA GLY A 572 -8.59 -24.22 -23.90
C GLY A 572 -7.49 -23.44 -24.59
N ILE A 573 -7.09 -23.83 -25.80
CA ILE A 573 -6.03 -23.11 -26.52
C ILE A 573 -6.61 -21.78 -27.05
N ILE A 574 -6.00 -20.66 -26.65
CA ILE A 574 -6.25 -19.34 -27.22
C ILE A 574 -5.50 -19.19 -28.55
N SER A 575 -4.24 -19.60 -28.58
CA SER A 575 -3.40 -19.56 -29.78
C SER A 575 -2.38 -20.69 -29.75
N ASP A 576 -2.03 -21.21 -30.92
CA ASP A 576 -1.00 -22.23 -31.12
C ASP A 576 -0.24 -21.88 -32.40
N GLU A 577 0.93 -21.30 -32.22
CA GLU A 577 1.66 -20.64 -33.28
C GLU A 577 3.07 -21.22 -33.39
N ASN A 578 3.51 -21.48 -34.62
CA ASN A 578 4.93 -21.66 -34.89
C ASN A 578 5.63 -20.31 -34.74
N VAL A 579 6.64 -20.25 -33.87
CA VAL A 579 7.39 -19.03 -33.57
C VAL A 579 8.87 -19.24 -33.87
N VAL A 580 9.57 -18.17 -34.23
CA VAL A 580 11.02 -18.19 -34.46
C VAL A 580 11.69 -17.31 -33.41
N GLU A 581 11.76 -17.83 -32.17
CA GLU A 581 12.19 -17.07 -30.99
C GLU A 581 13.29 -17.80 -30.19
N GLY A 582 14.54 -17.68 -30.63
CA GLY A 582 15.67 -18.35 -29.98
C GLY A 582 15.61 -19.86 -30.21
N ASP A 583 15.51 -20.65 -29.14
CA ASP A 583 15.29 -22.11 -29.22
C ASP A 583 13.80 -22.50 -29.29
N THR A 584 12.90 -21.56 -29.02
CA THR A 584 11.45 -21.78 -29.13
C THR A 584 11.05 -21.86 -30.61
N ARG A 585 10.30 -22.91 -30.95
CA ARG A 585 9.80 -23.20 -32.30
C ARG A 585 8.28 -23.12 -32.39
N ARG A 586 7.58 -23.31 -31.27
CA ARG A 586 6.13 -23.24 -31.19
C ARG A 586 5.67 -22.79 -29.81
N ARG A 587 4.66 -21.91 -29.73
CA ARG A 587 4.09 -21.39 -28.49
C ARG A 587 2.58 -21.60 -28.49
N VAL A 588 2.09 -22.18 -27.41
CA VAL A 588 0.68 -22.43 -27.16
C VAL A 588 0.25 -21.60 -25.97
N LYS A 589 -0.76 -20.74 -26.16
CA LYS A 589 -1.37 -19.93 -25.09
C LYS A 589 -2.70 -20.56 -24.73
N TYR A 590 -2.96 -20.75 -23.43
CA TYR A 590 -4.20 -21.36 -22.96
C TYR A 590 -5.13 -20.36 -22.27
N ALA A 591 -6.41 -20.68 -22.17
CA ALA A 591 -7.52 -19.84 -21.71
C ALA A 591 -7.41 -19.48 -20.23
N ASN A 592 -6.84 -20.37 -19.43
CA ASN A 592 -6.48 -20.14 -18.04
C ASN A 592 -5.21 -19.27 -17.87
N GLY A 593 -4.58 -18.85 -18.97
CA GLY A 593 -3.34 -18.09 -18.99
C GLY A 593 -2.08 -18.93 -19.02
N ASP A 594 -2.14 -20.27 -19.01
CA ASP A 594 -0.94 -21.10 -19.15
C ASP A 594 -0.23 -20.82 -20.48
N ILE A 595 1.07 -21.08 -20.53
CA ILE A 595 1.88 -21.00 -21.75
C ILE A 595 2.66 -22.30 -21.88
N ALA A 596 2.53 -23.01 -23.00
CA ALA A 596 3.42 -24.12 -23.33
C ALA A 596 4.31 -23.74 -24.51
N GLU A 597 5.60 -24.01 -24.39
CA GLU A 597 6.60 -23.71 -25.40
C GLU A 597 7.32 -24.98 -25.82
N TYR A 598 7.47 -25.17 -27.12
CA TYR A 598 8.20 -26.29 -27.71
C TYR A 598 9.43 -25.79 -28.43
N GLY A 599 10.54 -26.50 -28.26
CA GLY A 599 11.81 -26.13 -28.87
C GLY A 599 12.94 -27.06 -28.48
N ARG A 600 14.16 -26.67 -28.83
CA ARG A 600 15.38 -27.44 -28.50
C ARG A 600 15.89 -27.06 -27.11
N HIS A 601 16.14 -28.05 -26.27
CA HIS A 601 16.84 -27.94 -24.98
C HIS A 601 18.20 -28.64 -25.10
N SER A 602 19.24 -28.08 -24.47
CA SER A 602 20.61 -28.61 -24.56
C SER A 602 20.70 -30.07 -24.11
N ASP A 603 20.07 -30.38 -22.98
CA ASP A 603 20.25 -31.68 -22.30
C ASP A 603 19.17 -32.72 -22.64
N HIS A 604 18.02 -32.27 -23.18
CA HIS A 604 16.84 -33.11 -23.37
C HIS A 604 16.36 -33.18 -24.84
N GLY A 605 17.10 -32.58 -25.77
CA GLY A 605 16.67 -32.52 -27.17
C GLY A 605 15.40 -31.67 -27.33
N HIS A 606 14.46 -32.10 -28.17
CA HIS A 606 13.23 -31.34 -28.38
C HIS A 606 12.18 -31.67 -27.32
N ILE A 607 11.75 -30.65 -26.58
CA ILE A 607 10.80 -30.82 -25.47
C ILE A 607 9.67 -29.80 -25.53
N TRP A 608 8.54 -30.15 -24.91
CA TRP A 608 7.55 -29.18 -24.48
C TRP A 608 7.88 -28.73 -23.05
N ARG A 609 7.66 -27.45 -22.74
CA ARG A 609 7.72 -26.93 -21.39
C ARG A 609 6.47 -26.11 -21.09
N LEU A 610 5.78 -26.46 -20.02
CA LEU A 610 4.54 -25.82 -19.56
C LEU A 610 4.83 -24.84 -18.41
N TYR A 611 4.42 -23.60 -18.58
CA TYR A 611 4.39 -22.55 -17.57
C TYR A 611 2.94 -22.32 -17.13
N LYS A 612 2.59 -22.81 -15.94
CA LYS A 612 1.22 -22.68 -15.41
C LYS A 612 0.96 -21.26 -14.92
N ALA A 613 -0.17 -20.68 -15.28
CA ALA A 613 -0.63 -19.41 -14.75
C ALA A 613 -1.05 -19.55 -13.29
N LEU A 614 -0.69 -18.54 -12.50
CA LEU A 614 -1.14 -18.30 -11.15
C LEU A 614 -2.29 -17.28 -11.19
N ARG A 615 -2.94 -17.06 -10.04
CA ARG A 615 -4.10 -16.15 -9.95
C ARG A 615 -3.72 -14.68 -10.20
N GLU A 616 -2.53 -14.31 -9.76
CA GLU A 616 -1.97 -12.95 -9.79
C GLU A 616 -1.72 -12.46 -11.22
N ASP A 617 -2.15 -11.22 -11.51
CA ASP A 617 -1.77 -10.49 -12.71
C ASP A 617 -0.52 -9.66 -12.44
N ILE A 618 0.40 -9.65 -13.39
CA ILE A 618 1.66 -8.92 -13.30
C ILE A 618 1.85 -8.05 -14.53
N HIS A 619 2.53 -6.93 -14.32
CA HIS A 619 3.01 -6.09 -15.41
C HIS A 619 4.35 -6.63 -15.89
N ILE A 620 4.51 -6.69 -17.21
CA ILE A 620 5.76 -7.04 -17.87
C ILE A 620 6.11 -5.92 -18.85
N VAL A 621 7.30 -5.37 -18.72
CA VAL A 621 7.79 -4.26 -19.57
C VAL A 621 8.62 -4.79 -20.72
N LYS A 622 8.46 -4.21 -21.92
CA LYS A 622 9.40 -4.45 -23.02
C LYS A 622 10.68 -3.67 -22.74
N MET A 623 11.80 -4.37 -22.57
CA MET A 623 13.10 -3.73 -22.47
C MET A 623 13.41 -2.99 -23.78
N PRO A 624 14.02 -1.79 -23.74
CA PRO A 624 14.55 -1.14 -24.94
C PRO A 624 15.42 -2.11 -25.75
N ASP A 625 15.34 -2.09 -27.09
CA ASP A 625 16.12 -3.04 -27.90
C ASP A 625 17.65 -2.82 -27.75
N SER A 626 18.05 -1.64 -27.28
CA SER A 626 19.34 -1.32 -26.66
C SER A 626 19.19 -0.08 -25.77
N LEU A 627 20.10 0.13 -24.81
CA LEU A 627 20.31 1.42 -24.16
C LEU A 627 21.74 1.90 -24.42
N ASP A 628 21.90 3.17 -24.75
CA ASP A 628 23.21 3.83 -24.94
C ASP A 628 23.13 5.26 -24.37
N TYR A 629 23.04 5.36 -23.04
CA TYR A 629 22.98 6.64 -22.34
C TYR A 629 24.36 6.99 -21.79
N GLU A 630 24.83 8.19 -22.11
CA GLU A 630 26.09 8.75 -21.56
C GLU A 630 25.96 10.27 -21.41
N LYS A 631 25.92 10.74 -20.17
CA LYS A 631 25.82 12.18 -19.86
C LYS A 631 26.31 12.44 -18.44
N ASP A 632 27.03 13.54 -18.23
CA ASP A 632 27.51 13.99 -16.91
C ASP A 632 28.25 12.90 -16.09
N GLY A 633 28.97 11.99 -16.77
CA GLY A 633 29.70 10.89 -16.12
C GLY A 633 28.85 9.69 -15.68
N VAL A 634 27.54 9.71 -15.96
CA VAL A 634 26.64 8.55 -15.89
C VAL A 634 26.69 7.80 -17.22
N VAL A 635 26.93 6.49 -17.16
CA VAL A 635 27.03 5.60 -18.32
C VAL A 635 26.10 4.41 -18.10
N ILE A 636 25.05 4.27 -18.91
CA ILE A 636 24.06 3.18 -18.82
C ILE A 636 23.91 2.59 -20.21
N LYS A 637 24.60 1.46 -20.45
CA LYS A 637 24.68 0.87 -21.78
C LYS A 637 24.43 -0.63 -21.76
N TYR A 638 23.52 -1.12 -22.61
CA TYR A 638 23.39 -2.55 -22.87
C TYR A 638 22.92 -2.86 -24.29
N GLU A 639 23.25 -4.07 -24.73
CA GLU A 639 22.73 -4.67 -25.97
C GLU A 639 22.33 -6.13 -25.75
N PHE A 640 21.48 -6.67 -26.61
CA PHE A 640 21.07 -8.08 -26.56
C PHE A 640 21.96 -8.97 -27.43
N SER A 641 22.31 -10.15 -26.92
CA SER A 641 22.94 -11.21 -27.73
C SER A 641 21.96 -12.35 -28.01
N ASN A 642 21.64 -12.57 -29.29
CA ASN A 642 21.00 -13.77 -29.86
C ASN A 642 19.80 -14.34 -29.08
N THR A 643 19.05 -13.49 -28.40
CA THR A 643 17.86 -13.85 -27.60
C THR A 643 16.63 -13.15 -28.14
N LYS A 644 15.43 -13.66 -27.85
CA LYS A 644 14.15 -12.97 -28.07
C LYS A 644 13.38 -12.73 -26.77
N ARG A 645 13.98 -13.06 -25.61
CA ARG A 645 13.45 -12.81 -24.26
C ARG A 645 13.62 -11.33 -23.88
N ARG A 646 12.89 -10.47 -24.59
CA ARG A 646 13.00 -8.99 -24.55
C ARG A 646 12.17 -8.32 -23.44
N TYR A 647 11.59 -9.11 -22.55
CA TYR A 647 10.65 -8.63 -21.55
C TYR A 647 11.16 -8.95 -20.15
N THR A 648 10.85 -8.10 -19.18
CA THR A 648 11.23 -8.27 -17.77
C THR A 648 10.19 -7.63 -16.85
N GLY A 649 10.32 -7.83 -15.53
CA GLY A 649 9.48 -7.15 -14.55
C GLY A 649 9.84 -5.66 -14.44
N PRO A 650 8.89 -4.77 -14.07
CA PRO A 650 9.15 -3.34 -13.95
C PRO A 650 10.26 -3.01 -12.94
N GLY A 651 10.26 -3.69 -11.79
CA GLY A 651 11.29 -3.59 -10.75
C GLY A 651 12.65 -4.12 -11.20
N PRO A 652 12.73 -5.36 -11.71
CA PRO A 652 13.94 -5.91 -12.32
C PRO A 652 14.60 -4.99 -13.36
N LEU A 653 13.83 -4.30 -14.22
CA LEU A 653 14.38 -3.31 -15.16
C LEU A 653 15.00 -2.12 -14.42
N ALA A 654 14.34 -1.60 -13.38
CA ALA A 654 14.88 -0.50 -12.56
C ALA A 654 16.20 -0.90 -11.90
N GLY A 655 16.25 -2.10 -11.30
CA GLY A 655 17.47 -2.60 -10.68
C GLY A 655 18.60 -2.82 -11.67
N PHE A 656 18.28 -3.34 -12.86
CA PHE A 656 19.28 -3.53 -13.92
C PHE A 656 19.84 -2.19 -14.43
N ILE A 657 19.00 -1.17 -14.63
CA ILE A 657 19.45 0.19 -14.97
C ILE A 657 20.40 0.75 -13.91
N GLY A 658 20.06 0.59 -12.62
CA GLY A 658 20.94 1.00 -11.52
C GLY A 658 22.30 0.29 -11.55
N ALA A 659 22.31 -1.02 -11.78
CA ALA A 659 23.55 -1.80 -11.87
C ALA A 659 24.42 -1.41 -13.07
N LEU A 660 23.80 -1.05 -14.20
CA LEU A 660 24.50 -0.53 -15.38
C LEU A 660 25.19 0.82 -15.09
N ALA A 661 24.52 1.71 -14.35
CA ALA A 661 25.07 3.00 -13.95
C ALA A 661 26.29 2.87 -13.02
N GLU A 662 26.32 1.82 -12.20
CA GLU A 662 27.44 1.51 -11.29
C GLU A 662 28.66 0.97 -12.05
N ILE A 663 28.45 0.02 -12.97
CA ILE A 663 29.56 -0.61 -13.70
C ILE A 663 30.15 0.31 -14.78
N LYS A 664 29.34 1.23 -15.34
CA LYS A 664 29.74 2.20 -16.37
C LYS A 664 30.35 1.55 -17.63
N GLU A 665 29.91 0.35 -17.95
CA GLU A 665 30.37 -0.45 -19.09
C GLU A 665 29.18 -0.91 -19.92
N LYS A 666 29.42 -1.19 -21.21
CA LYS A 666 28.39 -1.81 -22.06
C LYS A 666 28.24 -3.28 -21.70
N ILE A 667 27.08 -3.64 -21.13
CA ILE A 667 26.76 -5.03 -20.79
C ILE A 667 25.99 -5.71 -21.92
N THR A 668 26.32 -6.97 -22.22
CA THR A 668 25.54 -7.78 -23.16
C THR A 668 24.58 -8.67 -22.38
N THR A 669 23.27 -8.55 -22.64
CA THR A 669 22.24 -9.37 -21.98
C THR A 669 21.71 -10.48 -22.87
N THR A 670 21.47 -11.67 -22.29
CA THR A 670 20.76 -12.78 -22.97
C THR A 670 19.26 -12.75 -22.67
N GLY A 671 18.79 -11.65 -22.06
CA GLY A 671 17.40 -11.34 -21.77
C GLY A 671 16.87 -11.96 -20.50
N SER A 672 15.55 -11.99 -20.41
CA SER A 672 14.83 -12.36 -19.19
C SER A 672 13.69 -13.32 -19.53
N CYS A 673 12.52 -12.80 -19.92
CA CYS A 673 11.35 -13.58 -20.32
C CYS A 673 10.75 -13.10 -21.66
N PHE A 674 9.77 -13.84 -22.17
CA PHE A 674 8.93 -13.45 -23.30
C PHE A 674 7.75 -12.59 -22.84
N LYS A 675 7.02 -11.99 -23.79
CA LYS A 675 5.86 -11.12 -23.51
C LYS A 675 4.82 -11.78 -22.61
N GLU A 676 4.70 -13.10 -22.72
CA GLU A 676 3.76 -13.90 -21.95
C GLU A 676 4.27 -14.32 -20.56
N ALA A 677 5.43 -13.81 -20.11
CA ALA A 677 6.12 -14.21 -18.88
C ALA A 677 6.66 -15.66 -18.85
N SER A 678 6.65 -16.36 -20.00
CA SER A 678 7.36 -17.63 -20.22
C SER A 678 8.84 -17.39 -20.55
N CYS A 679 9.67 -18.44 -20.51
CA CYS A 679 11.12 -18.26 -20.64
C CYS A 679 11.87 -19.46 -21.26
N PHE A 680 11.28 -20.14 -22.24
CA PHE A 680 11.91 -21.31 -22.87
C PHE A 680 13.31 -20.98 -23.43
N PRO A 681 14.30 -21.88 -23.30
CA PRO A 681 14.23 -23.26 -22.77
C PRO A 681 14.30 -23.36 -21.22
N SER A 682 14.55 -22.25 -20.52
CA SER A 682 14.70 -22.21 -19.07
C SER A 682 13.40 -22.52 -18.33
N ALA A 683 13.51 -23.10 -17.13
CA ALA A 683 12.37 -23.32 -16.25
C ALA A 683 12.04 -22.08 -15.39
N ALA A 684 13.04 -21.26 -15.06
CA ALA A 684 13.02 -20.42 -13.87
C ALA A 684 12.98 -18.91 -14.13
N HIS A 685 13.24 -18.43 -15.35
CA HIS A 685 13.24 -16.99 -15.66
C HIS A 685 11.83 -16.47 -15.96
N VAL A 686 10.83 -17.09 -15.36
CA VAL A 686 9.43 -16.70 -15.53
C VAL A 686 9.20 -15.32 -14.93
N ASN A 687 8.14 -14.64 -15.36
CA ASN A 687 7.67 -13.37 -14.77
C ASN A 687 8.63 -12.18 -14.91
N GLY A 688 9.77 -12.38 -15.57
CA GLY A 688 10.75 -11.33 -15.69
C GLY A 688 11.53 -11.06 -14.39
N ASP A 689 11.50 -11.98 -13.42
CA ASP A 689 12.14 -11.82 -12.09
C ASP A 689 13.67 -11.98 -12.12
N SER A 690 14.26 -12.09 -13.31
CA SER A 690 15.69 -12.27 -13.51
C SER A 690 16.17 -11.57 -14.78
N VAL A 691 17.46 -11.24 -14.84
CA VAL A 691 18.14 -10.72 -16.03
C VAL A 691 19.45 -11.47 -16.18
N ASP A 692 19.63 -12.14 -17.32
CA ASP A 692 20.87 -12.85 -17.63
C ASP A 692 21.81 -11.95 -18.44
N THR A 693 23.11 -12.02 -18.15
CA THR A 693 24.14 -11.23 -18.83
C THR A 693 25.37 -12.07 -19.17
N LEU A 694 26.11 -11.68 -20.21
CA LEU A 694 27.39 -12.33 -20.53
C LEU A 694 28.49 -11.77 -19.61
N TYR A 695 29.44 -12.63 -19.24
CA TYR A 695 30.64 -12.19 -18.53
C TYR A 695 31.50 -11.30 -19.41
N LEU A 696 32.12 -10.30 -18.78
CA LEU A 696 33.15 -9.49 -19.42
C LEU A 696 34.49 -10.23 -19.50
N HIS A 697 34.63 -11.35 -18.78
CA HIS A 697 35.88 -12.11 -18.63
C HIS A 697 37.02 -11.24 -18.08
N ASN A 698 36.66 -10.29 -17.23
CA ASN A 698 37.56 -9.48 -16.44
C ASN A 698 37.11 -9.59 -14.98
N SER A 699 37.92 -10.24 -14.14
CA SER A 699 37.51 -10.61 -12.78
C SER A 699 37.14 -9.40 -11.92
N SER A 700 37.83 -8.27 -12.07
CA SER A 700 37.50 -7.05 -11.34
C SER A 700 36.14 -6.49 -11.78
N LYS A 701 35.91 -6.38 -13.09
CA LYS A 701 34.66 -5.82 -13.63
C LYS A 701 33.47 -6.74 -13.37
N ASP A 702 33.64 -8.05 -13.56
CA ASP A 702 32.59 -9.04 -13.28
C ASP A 702 32.22 -9.03 -11.79
N GLN A 703 33.19 -8.92 -10.88
CA GLN A 703 32.90 -8.77 -9.44
C GLN A 703 32.15 -7.48 -9.13
N THR A 704 32.56 -6.33 -9.71
CA THR A 704 31.85 -5.05 -9.55
C THR A 704 30.40 -5.17 -10.01
N PHE A 705 30.17 -5.80 -11.17
CA PHE A 705 28.82 -5.96 -11.71
C PHE A 705 27.97 -6.91 -10.84
N ILE A 706 28.54 -8.00 -10.33
CA ILE A 706 27.87 -8.89 -9.35
C ILE A 706 27.42 -8.11 -8.10
N SER A 707 28.32 -7.31 -7.53
CA SER A 707 28.01 -6.48 -6.36
C SER A 707 26.96 -5.42 -6.68
N ALA A 708 26.99 -4.82 -7.87
CA ALA A 708 26.00 -3.86 -8.33
C ALA A 708 24.60 -4.50 -8.47
N MET A 709 24.50 -5.68 -9.07
CA MET A 709 23.21 -6.39 -9.17
C MET A 709 22.62 -6.69 -7.79
N LYS A 710 23.44 -7.06 -6.80
CA LYS A 710 23.00 -7.21 -5.41
C LYS A 710 22.56 -5.90 -4.76
N LYS A 711 23.34 -4.82 -4.93
CA LYS A 711 23.02 -3.47 -4.43
C LYS A 711 21.63 -3.04 -4.90
N PHE A 712 21.31 -3.35 -6.15
CA PHE A 712 20.00 -3.09 -6.76
C PHE A 712 19.06 -4.30 -6.70
N HIS A 713 19.03 -4.97 -5.54
CA HIS A 713 17.97 -5.87 -5.08
C HIS A 713 17.79 -7.22 -5.82
N PHE A 714 18.73 -7.65 -6.66
CA PHE A 714 18.78 -9.04 -7.13
C PHE A 714 19.36 -9.95 -6.04
N LYS A 715 18.53 -10.83 -5.46
CA LYS A 715 18.96 -11.65 -4.31
C LYS A 715 19.75 -12.88 -4.71
N GLN A 716 19.43 -13.48 -5.86
CA GLN A 716 20.09 -14.67 -6.35
C GLN A 716 21.03 -14.32 -7.49
N ILE A 717 22.34 -14.43 -7.26
CA ILE A 717 23.35 -14.31 -8.30
C ILE A 717 24.02 -15.67 -8.47
N LEU A 718 23.85 -16.30 -9.63
CA LEU A 718 24.48 -17.59 -9.93
C LEU A 718 25.60 -17.42 -10.95
N VAL A 719 26.77 -17.95 -10.61
CA VAL A 719 27.96 -17.96 -11.46
C VAL A 719 28.34 -19.36 -11.90
N GLY A 720 29.20 -19.46 -12.92
CA GLY A 720 29.78 -20.73 -13.34
C GLY A 720 30.58 -21.46 -12.25
N ASN A 721 31.12 -22.63 -12.58
CA ASN A 721 31.82 -23.51 -11.63
C ASN A 721 33.29 -23.80 -11.97
N SER A 722 33.82 -23.20 -13.05
CA SER A 722 35.27 -23.25 -13.36
C SER A 722 36.08 -22.38 -12.38
N SER A 723 37.41 -22.56 -12.40
CA SER A 723 38.34 -21.79 -11.53
C SER A 723 38.23 -20.28 -11.67
N TYR A 724 37.78 -19.77 -12.83
CA TYR A 724 37.54 -18.34 -13.02
C TYR A 724 36.40 -17.82 -12.13
N PHE A 725 35.37 -18.62 -11.85
CA PHE A 725 34.16 -18.15 -11.16
C PHE A 725 34.24 -18.33 -9.64
N THR A 726 35.05 -19.28 -9.15
CA THR A 726 35.18 -19.58 -7.72
C THR A 726 35.78 -18.44 -6.90
N GLN A 727 36.34 -17.41 -7.55
CA GLN A 727 36.90 -16.23 -6.89
C GLN A 727 35.85 -15.17 -6.52
N PHE A 728 34.65 -15.25 -7.11
CA PHE A 728 33.64 -14.22 -6.94
C PHE A 728 32.91 -14.34 -5.60
N ARG A 729 32.64 -13.19 -4.98
CA ARG A 729 31.84 -13.03 -3.77
C ARG A 729 30.45 -12.56 -4.14
N ASP A 730 29.53 -12.67 -3.19
CA ASP A 730 28.12 -12.26 -3.39
C ASP A 730 27.38 -13.03 -4.48
N CYS A 731 27.82 -14.24 -4.77
CA CYS A 731 27.18 -15.14 -5.70
C CYS A 731 27.22 -16.59 -5.19
N SER A 732 26.46 -17.46 -5.83
CA SER A 732 26.46 -18.90 -5.57
C SER A 732 26.89 -19.66 -6.82
N ASN A 733 27.45 -20.86 -6.62
CA ASN A 733 27.82 -21.74 -7.71
C ASN A 733 26.55 -22.28 -8.39
N GLY A 734 26.30 -21.84 -9.61
CA GLY A 734 25.19 -22.29 -10.48
C GLY A 734 25.52 -23.51 -11.33
N GLY A 735 26.73 -24.06 -11.24
CA GLY A 735 27.18 -25.19 -12.05
C GLY A 735 27.62 -24.78 -13.46
N GLY A 736 27.95 -25.79 -14.29
CA GLY A 736 28.55 -25.57 -15.62
C GLY A 736 27.66 -24.83 -16.62
N LEU A 737 26.33 -24.87 -16.46
CA LEU A 737 25.38 -24.14 -17.31
C LEU A 737 25.59 -22.61 -17.23
N HIS A 738 26.08 -22.12 -16.08
CA HIS A 738 26.34 -20.71 -15.85
C HIS A 738 27.79 -20.31 -16.19
N ASN A 739 28.58 -21.17 -16.87
CA ASN A 739 29.92 -20.78 -17.34
C ASN A 739 29.90 -19.78 -18.49
N SER A 740 28.76 -19.65 -19.19
CA SER A 740 28.60 -18.77 -20.36
C SER A 740 27.90 -17.44 -20.05
N HIS A 741 27.19 -17.35 -18.91
CA HIS A 741 26.40 -16.20 -18.54
C HIS A 741 26.25 -16.10 -17.01
N LEU A 742 26.15 -14.87 -16.51
CA LEU A 742 25.76 -14.53 -15.16
C LEU A 742 24.23 -14.51 -15.07
N HIS A 743 23.68 -15.30 -14.15
CA HIS A 743 22.25 -15.26 -13.84
C HIS A 743 22.01 -14.37 -12.62
N SER A 744 21.18 -13.34 -12.78
CA SER A 744 20.74 -12.48 -11.68
C SER A 744 19.23 -12.56 -11.55
N GLY A 745 18.72 -13.21 -10.51
CA GLY A 745 17.31 -13.51 -10.33
C GLY A 745 16.81 -13.30 -8.90
N ASN A 746 15.55 -13.67 -8.70
CA ASN A 746 14.83 -13.49 -7.44
C ASN A 746 14.90 -12.02 -6.97
N PHE A 747 14.55 -11.11 -7.88
CA PHE A 747 14.48 -9.68 -7.57
C PHE A 747 13.48 -9.41 -6.45
N ASP A 748 13.89 -8.63 -5.46
CA ASP A 748 13.08 -8.28 -4.30
C ASP A 748 12.19 -7.07 -4.60
N ASN A 749 10.99 -7.33 -5.12
CA ASN A 749 10.01 -6.29 -5.37
C ASN A 749 9.51 -5.58 -4.10
N SER A 750 9.72 -6.15 -2.90
CA SER A 750 9.35 -5.49 -1.64
C SER A 750 10.33 -4.37 -1.25
N ALA A 751 11.52 -4.34 -1.85
CA ALA A 751 12.49 -3.27 -1.67
C ALA A 751 12.18 -2.00 -2.50
N ILE A 752 11.11 -2.02 -3.31
CA ILE A 752 10.67 -0.84 -4.07
C ILE A 752 9.67 -0.07 -3.21
N ASP A 753 10.05 1.13 -2.80
CA ASP A 753 9.16 2.04 -2.10
C ASP A 753 8.07 2.50 -3.07
N SER A 754 6.81 2.18 -2.82
CA SER A 754 5.70 2.77 -3.57
C SER A 754 5.31 4.10 -2.94
N ASP A 755 5.45 5.20 -3.68
CA ASP A 755 4.95 6.53 -3.29
C ASP A 755 3.43 6.67 -3.52
N ASN A 756 2.69 5.56 -3.50
CA ASN A 756 1.23 5.59 -3.63
C ASN A 756 0.58 5.63 -2.26
N SER A 757 -0.15 6.73 -2.05
CA SER A 757 -1.38 6.92 -1.30
C SER A 757 -2.30 5.68 -1.11
N ASN A 758 -1.82 4.65 -0.43
CA ASN A 758 -2.60 3.94 0.57
C ASN A 758 -2.09 4.49 1.90
N PRO A 759 -2.68 5.58 2.45
CA PRO A 759 -2.13 6.22 3.65
C PRO A 759 -2.05 5.28 4.85
N ASP A 760 -2.69 4.12 4.75
CA ASP A 760 -2.73 3.09 5.77
C ASP A 760 -1.83 1.90 5.47
N GLY A 761 -1.72 1.40 4.23
CA GLY A 761 -0.94 0.19 3.87
C GLY A 761 -1.67 -1.17 4.03
N ARG A 762 -2.91 -1.17 4.53
CA ARG A 762 -3.76 -2.36 4.70
C ARG A 762 -4.24 -2.97 3.36
N VAL A 763 -4.24 -4.30 3.24
CA VAL A 763 -4.68 -5.09 2.07
C VAL A 763 -5.88 -5.99 2.39
N ASP A 764 -6.49 -6.61 1.38
CA ASP A 764 -7.64 -7.50 1.61
C ASP A 764 -7.22 -8.69 2.50
N VAL A 765 -8.04 -9.01 3.50
CA VAL A 765 -7.76 -10.10 4.45
C VAL A 765 -7.59 -11.46 3.76
N ASN A 766 -8.22 -11.66 2.58
CA ASN A 766 -8.09 -12.89 1.81
C ASN A 766 -6.76 -13.03 1.07
N GLU A 767 -6.00 -11.93 0.95
CA GLU A 767 -4.64 -11.90 0.37
C GLU A 767 -3.56 -12.17 1.42
N LEU A 768 -3.91 -12.14 2.71
CA LEU A 768 -2.98 -12.32 3.82
C LEU A 768 -2.88 -13.79 4.24
N SER A 769 -1.72 -14.18 4.75
CA SER A 769 -1.46 -15.46 5.43
C SER A 769 -0.49 -15.22 6.57
N LEU A 770 -0.50 -16.07 7.60
CA LEU A 770 0.34 -15.92 8.79
C LEU A 770 1.82 -15.84 8.36
N SER A 771 2.46 -14.72 8.69
CA SER A 771 3.85 -14.46 8.30
C SER A 771 4.84 -15.33 9.07
N ASN A 772 6.09 -15.40 8.62
CA ASN A 772 7.14 -16.09 9.36
C ASN A 772 7.40 -15.47 10.75
N ASN A 773 7.28 -14.15 10.88
CA ASN A 773 7.40 -13.48 12.17
C ASN A 773 6.22 -13.82 13.09
N GLY A 774 5.00 -13.87 12.55
CA GLY A 774 3.81 -14.33 13.27
C GLY A 774 3.93 -15.78 13.75
N ARG A 775 4.50 -16.66 12.93
CA ARG A 775 4.77 -18.07 13.32
C ARG A 775 5.74 -18.15 14.48
N SER A 776 6.85 -17.40 14.44
CA SER A 776 7.82 -17.36 15.54
C SER A 776 7.20 -16.82 16.82
N PHE A 777 6.46 -15.71 16.72
CA PHE A 777 5.77 -15.08 17.85
C PHE A 777 4.79 -16.02 18.55
N ILE A 778 3.95 -16.74 17.80
CA ILE A 778 3.01 -17.70 18.40
C ILE A 778 3.77 -18.87 19.06
N LYS A 779 4.81 -19.40 18.41
CA LYS A 779 5.62 -20.51 18.98
C LYS A 779 6.34 -20.12 20.27
N GLU A 780 6.79 -18.87 20.38
CA GLU A 780 7.39 -18.33 21.62
C GLU A 780 6.37 -18.27 22.77
N TRP A 781 5.11 -17.91 22.49
CA TRP A 781 4.04 -17.91 23.49
C TRP A 781 3.54 -19.31 23.88
N GLU A 782 3.45 -20.25 22.93
CA GLU A 782 2.96 -21.61 23.21
C GLU A 782 4.00 -22.46 23.94
N LYS A 783 5.30 -22.16 23.74
CA LYS A 783 6.47 -22.93 24.23
C LYS A 783 6.48 -24.36 23.66
N PHE A 784 7.68 -24.89 23.44
CA PHE A 784 7.84 -26.27 22.93
C PHE A 784 7.86 -27.25 24.09
N GLU A 785 6.89 -28.17 24.14
CA GLU A 785 6.90 -29.33 25.04
C GLU A 785 7.09 -30.63 24.22
N PRO A 786 8.21 -31.37 24.42
CA PRO A 786 8.52 -32.54 23.61
C PRO A 786 7.67 -33.76 23.96
N THR A 787 7.07 -33.83 25.16
CA THR A 787 6.25 -34.94 25.62
C THR A 787 4.79 -34.53 25.82
N ALA A 788 3.88 -35.50 25.77
CA ALA A 788 2.47 -35.25 26.03
C ALA A 788 2.24 -34.80 27.50
N TYR A 789 1.49 -33.72 27.69
CA TYR A 789 1.18 -33.12 28.98
C TYR A 789 -0.31 -32.76 29.09
N ASN A 790 -0.80 -32.58 30.32
CA ASN A 790 -2.16 -32.12 30.56
C ASN A 790 -2.18 -30.57 30.59
N ASP A 791 -2.96 -29.95 29.70
CA ASP A 791 -3.12 -28.49 29.66
C ASP A 791 -3.88 -27.95 30.89
N SER A 792 -4.08 -26.63 30.97
CA SER A 792 -4.77 -25.98 32.09
C SER A 792 -6.25 -26.39 32.24
N LYS A 793 -6.82 -27.12 31.28
CA LYS A 793 -8.17 -27.70 31.30
C LYS A 793 -8.17 -29.21 31.53
N GLY A 794 -6.99 -29.81 31.72
CA GLY A 794 -6.82 -31.25 31.90
C GLY A 794 -6.89 -32.05 30.61
N PHE A 795 -6.66 -31.43 29.45
CA PHE A 795 -6.65 -32.10 28.16
C PHE A 795 -5.23 -32.45 27.70
N CYS A 796 -5.08 -33.66 27.17
CA CYS A 796 -3.79 -34.16 26.71
C CYS A 796 -3.31 -33.42 25.45
N THR A 797 -2.13 -32.80 25.53
CA THR A 797 -1.57 -31.85 24.57
C THR A 797 -0.08 -32.12 24.36
N ILE A 798 0.51 -31.77 23.21
CA ILE A 798 1.94 -31.96 22.91
C ILE A 798 2.47 -30.85 21.96
N GLY A 799 3.79 -30.63 21.91
CA GLY A 799 4.41 -29.69 20.98
C GLY A 799 4.07 -28.23 21.30
N TYR A 800 3.78 -27.42 20.28
CA TYR A 800 3.28 -26.04 20.43
C TYR A 800 1.75 -26.04 20.62
N GLY A 801 1.29 -26.65 21.72
CA GLY A 801 -0.11 -26.65 22.13
C GLY A 801 -1.06 -27.55 21.29
N HIS A 802 -0.57 -28.60 20.61
CA HIS A 802 -1.37 -29.52 19.80
C HIS A 802 -2.22 -30.46 20.67
N LEU A 803 -3.55 -30.37 20.59
CA LEU A 803 -4.49 -31.19 21.36
C LEU A 803 -4.55 -32.62 20.82
N ILE A 804 -4.11 -33.60 21.62
CA ILE A 804 -4.25 -35.03 21.33
C ILE A 804 -5.67 -35.50 21.64
N ALA A 805 -6.18 -35.20 22.84
CA ALA A 805 -7.51 -35.62 23.27
C ALA A 805 -8.09 -34.73 24.38
N ARG A 806 -9.42 -34.61 24.43
CA ARG A 806 -10.16 -33.94 25.53
C ARG A 806 -10.34 -34.84 26.76
N ASN A 807 -9.26 -35.47 27.18
CA ASN A 807 -9.16 -36.28 28.39
C ASN A 807 -7.70 -36.21 28.87
N LYS A 808 -7.45 -36.56 30.12
CA LYS A 808 -6.09 -36.55 30.66
C LYS A 808 -5.22 -37.59 29.97
N CYS A 809 -3.93 -37.31 29.80
CA CYS A 809 -2.98 -38.21 29.15
C CYS A 809 -2.95 -39.59 29.83
N GLU A 810 -3.06 -39.66 31.15
CA GLU A 810 -3.10 -40.91 31.91
C GLU A 810 -4.39 -41.75 31.69
N ASN A 811 -5.44 -41.14 31.12
CA ASN A 811 -6.74 -41.78 30.90
C ASN A 811 -6.96 -42.22 29.45
N ILE A 812 -5.96 -42.09 28.59
CA ILE A 812 -6.02 -42.47 27.17
C ILE A 812 -4.82 -43.32 26.78
N SER A 813 -4.98 -44.15 25.75
CA SER A 813 -3.84 -44.71 25.05
C SER A 813 -3.35 -43.67 24.04
N LEU A 814 -2.13 -43.16 24.24
CA LEU A 814 -1.53 -42.21 23.31
C LEU A 814 -1.35 -42.87 21.93
N PRO A 815 -1.67 -42.16 20.82
CA PRO A 815 -1.28 -42.59 19.49
C PRO A 815 0.21 -42.91 19.44
N SER A 816 0.62 -43.95 18.70
CA SER A 816 2.01 -44.41 18.66
C SER A 816 3.00 -43.31 18.25
N GLU A 817 2.56 -42.32 17.47
CA GLU A 817 3.38 -41.15 17.09
C GLU A 817 3.66 -40.15 18.23
N PHE A 818 2.90 -40.22 19.33
CA PHE A 818 3.04 -39.36 20.51
C PHE A 818 3.51 -40.12 21.75
N VAL A 819 3.92 -41.38 21.58
CA VAL A 819 4.55 -42.18 22.65
C VAL A 819 6.04 -41.81 22.70
N GLY A 820 6.41 -40.98 23.68
CA GLY A 820 7.79 -40.49 23.87
C GLY A 820 7.96 -39.01 23.52
N GLU A 821 9.19 -38.60 23.20
CA GLU A 821 9.51 -37.23 22.80
C GLU A 821 9.34 -37.02 21.29
N ILE A 822 8.65 -35.94 20.89
CA ILE A 822 8.64 -35.45 19.52
C ILE A 822 9.75 -34.43 19.29
N THR A 823 10.22 -34.28 18.05
CA THR A 823 11.23 -33.26 17.71
C THR A 823 10.59 -31.89 17.51
N ARG A 824 11.40 -30.81 17.52
CA ARG A 824 10.93 -29.45 17.22
C ARG A 824 10.41 -29.32 15.79
N GLU A 825 10.96 -30.10 14.86
CA GLU A 825 10.52 -30.19 13.48
C GLU A 825 9.11 -30.78 13.44
N ARG A 826 8.88 -31.93 14.11
CA ARG A 826 7.55 -32.53 14.17
C ARG A 826 6.53 -31.64 14.88
N ALA A 827 6.92 -30.98 15.97
CA ALA A 827 6.05 -30.00 16.62
C ALA A 827 5.74 -28.79 15.72
N SER A 828 6.69 -28.39 14.85
CA SER A 828 6.44 -27.35 13.84
C SER A 828 5.48 -27.83 12.77
N GLU A 829 5.56 -29.08 12.32
CA GLU A 829 4.58 -29.66 11.38
C GLU A 829 3.16 -29.67 11.98
N LEU A 830 3.01 -30.16 13.22
CA LEU A 830 1.73 -30.16 13.95
C LEU A 830 1.16 -28.75 14.16
N PHE A 831 2.03 -27.75 14.31
CA PHE A 831 1.64 -26.35 14.36
C PHE A 831 1.12 -25.87 13.00
N GLU A 832 1.86 -26.14 11.92
CA GLU A 832 1.50 -25.76 10.55
C GLU A 832 0.18 -26.39 10.10
N GLU A 833 -0.12 -27.62 10.53
CA GLU A 833 -1.39 -28.30 10.25
C GLU A 833 -2.61 -27.54 10.83
N ARG A 834 -2.43 -26.77 11.91
CA ARG A 834 -3.52 -26.05 12.59
C ARG A 834 -3.67 -24.60 12.14
N VAL A 835 -2.61 -23.97 11.64
CA VAL A 835 -2.62 -22.56 11.20
C VAL A 835 -3.78 -22.23 10.24
N PRO A 836 -4.11 -23.07 9.22
CA PRO A 836 -5.20 -22.77 8.30
C PRO A 836 -6.56 -22.56 8.96
N ASP A 837 -6.86 -23.24 10.07
CA ASP A 837 -8.14 -23.08 10.78
C ASP A 837 -8.29 -21.69 11.37
N TYR A 838 -7.21 -21.13 11.92
CA TYR A 838 -7.20 -19.80 12.52
C TYR A 838 -7.16 -18.69 11.48
N GLU A 839 -6.37 -18.84 10.41
CA GLU A 839 -6.41 -17.92 9.27
C GLU A 839 -7.82 -17.85 8.66
N LYS A 840 -8.48 -19.00 8.51
CA LYS A 840 -9.86 -19.09 8.03
C LYS A 840 -10.82 -18.42 8.99
N GLY A 841 -10.60 -18.53 10.31
CA GLY A 841 -11.35 -17.80 11.33
C GLY A 841 -11.28 -16.28 11.14
N VAL A 842 -10.08 -15.72 10.96
CA VAL A 842 -9.89 -14.29 10.68
C VAL A 842 -10.57 -13.90 9.36
N LYS A 843 -10.27 -14.60 8.26
CA LYS A 843 -10.80 -14.33 6.90
C LYS A 843 -12.33 -14.44 6.80
N LYS A 844 -12.94 -15.29 7.62
CA LYS A 844 -14.39 -15.50 7.64
C LYS A 844 -15.15 -14.35 8.29
N TYR A 845 -14.58 -13.75 9.34
CA TYR A 845 -15.29 -12.80 10.20
C TYR A 845 -14.86 -11.35 10.01
N VAL A 846 -13.60 -11.11 9.65
CA VAL A 846 -13.10 -9.76 9.39
C VAL A 846 -13.53 -9.33 7.98
N ALA A 847 -14.29 -8.25 7.91
CA ALA A 847 -14.85 -7.70 6.67
C ALA A 847 -14.08 -6.48 6.15
N VAL A 848 -13.02 -6.07 6.85
CA VAL A 848 -12.18 -4.90 6.54
C VAL A 848 -10.78 -5.32 6.11
N LYS A 849 -10.06 -4.41 5.46
CA LYS A 849 -8.64 -4.60 5.10
C LYS A 849 -7.77 -4.57 6.36
N LEU A 850 -6.67 -5.32 6.35
CA LEU A 850 -5.69 -5.42 7.44
C LEU A 850 -4.27 -5.27 6.93
N HIS A 851 -3.37 -4.90 7.83
CA HIS A 851 -1.93 -5.10 7.67
C HIS A 851 -1.54 -6.55 7.92
N GLN A 852 -0.36 -6.93 7.45
CA GLN A 852 0.20 -8.25 7.75
C GLN A 852 0.37 -8.47 9.27
N TYR A 853 0.82 -7.46 10.02
CA TYR A 853 1.03 -7.57 11.47
C TYR A 853 -0.29 -7.63 12.27
N GLU A 854 -1.33 -6.93 11.82
CA GLU A 854 -2.68 -7.02 12.39
C GLU A 854 -3.29 -8.40 12.18
N PHE A 855 -3.11 -8.95 10.97
CA PHE A 855 -3.52 -10.31 10.66
C PHE A 855 -2.80 -11.32 11.55
N ASP A 856 -1.48 -11.19 11.71
CA ASP A 856 -0.69 -12.06 12.57
C ASP A 856 -1.14 -12.00 14.06
N ALA A 857 -1.43 -10.80 14.58
CA ALA A 857 -1.96 -10.63 15.94
C ALA A 857 -3.32 -11.30 16.13
N LEU A 858 -4.24 -11.16 15.17
CA LEU A 858 -5.56 -11.82 15.23
C LEU A 858 -5.44 -13.34 15.12
N VAL A 859 -4.52 -13.85 14.31
CA VAL A 859 -4.23 -15.29 14.25
C VAL A 859 -3.64 -15.78 15.57
N SER A 860 -2.74 -15.02 16.21
CA SER A 860 -2.19 -15.34 17.54
C SER A 860 -3.29 -15.40 18.61
N LEU A 861 -4.18 -14.41 18.62
CA LEU A 861 -5.32 -14.37 19.53
C LEU A 861 -6.21 -15.60 19.32
N LEU A 862 -6.60 -15.88 18.07
CA LEU A 862 -7.42 -17.04 17.73
C LEU A 862 -6.75 -18.37 18.03
N PHE A 863 -5.43 -18.48 17.93
CA PHE A 863 -4.69 -19.68 18.33
C PHE A 863 -4.92 -19.99 19.82
N ASN A 864 -4.95 -18.95 20.67
CA ASN A 864 -5.21 -19.09 22.10
C ASN A 864 -6.69 -19.30 22.45
N ILE A 865 -7.61 -18.59 21.80
CA ILE A 865 -9.03 -18.59 22.17
C ILE A 865 -9.90 -19.51 21.31
N GLY A 866 -9.35 -20.11 20.26
CA GLY A 866 -10.00 -21.00 19.29
C GLY A 866 -10.48 -20.27 18.02
N ALA A 867 -10.55 -20.96 16.89
CA ALA A 867 -10.82 -20.38 15.55
C ALA A 867 -12.15 -19.61 15.40
N GLU A 868 -13.15 -19.94 16.21
CA GLU A 868 -14.46 -19.26 16.27
C GLU A 868 -14.51 -18.16 17.36
N GLY A 869 -13.33 -17.76 17.87
CA GLY A 869 -13.19 -16.85 19.01
C GLY A 869 -13.64 -15.43 18.75
N LEU A 870 -13.46 -14.90 17.53
CA LEU A 870 -13.88 -13.54 17.17
C LEU A 870 -15.38 -13.31 17.44
N PRO A 871 -16.31 -14.10 16.89
CA PRO A 871 -17.73 -13.91 17.18
C PRO A 871 -18.16 -14.42 18.56
N LEU A 872 -17.56 -15.49 19.09
CA LEU A 872 -18.05 -16.16 20.30
C LEU A 872 -17.47 -15.61 21.60
N LYS A 873 -16.25 -15.06 21.57
CA LYS A 873 -15.51 -14.64 22.77
C LYS A 873 -15.12 -13.16 22.74
N THR A 874 -14.92 -12.57 21.56
CA THR A 874 -14.57 -11.16 21.41
C THR A 874 -15.50 -10.40 20.45
N PRO A 875 -16.84 -10.48 20.61
CA PRO A 875 -17.78 -9.86 19.68
C PRO A 875 -17.65 -8.33 19.61
N LEU A 876 -17.19 -7.69 20.70
CA LEU A 876 -16.95 -6.24 20.73
C LEU A 876 -15.70 -5.85 19.91
N LEU A 877 -14.60 -6.60 20.04
CA LEU A 877 -13.42 -6.50 19.18
C LEU A 877 -13.82 -6.63 17.71
N LEU A 878 -14.56 -7.69 17.37
CA LEU A 878 -14.97 -7.95 16.00
C LEU A 878 -15.87 -6.84 15.45
N ARG A 879 -16.81 -6.34 16.26
CA ARG A 879 -17.70 -5.24 15.88
C ARG A 879 -16.90 -3.96 15.61
N LYS A 880 -16.00 -3.58 16.52
CA LYS A 880 -15.12 -2.42 16.38
C LYS A 880 -14.21 -2.54 15.15
N LEU A 881 -13.59 -3.70 14.97
CA LEU A 881 -12.73 -3.97 13.82
C LEU A 881 -13.49 -3.85 12.50
N ASN A 882 -14.68 -4.45 12.41
CA ASN A 882 -15.51 -4.38 11.20
C ASN A 882 -16.14 -3.00 10.97
N SER A 883 -16.22 -2.15 12.00
CA SER A 883 -16.53 -0.72 11.86
C SER A 883 -15.29 0.15 11.60
N LYS A 884 -14.12 -0.45 11.33
CA LYS A 884 -12.83 0.21 11.11
C LYS A 884 -12.27 0.98 12.32
N ASP A 885 -12.76 0.67 13.52
CA ASP A 885 -12.15 1.10 14.78
C ASP A 885 -11.03 0.12 15.15
N TYR A 886 -9.90 0.21 14.44
CA TYR A 886 -8.77 -0.70 14.56
C TYR A 886 -8.10 -0.62 15.93
N GLU A 887 -7.89 0.59 16.44
CA GLU A 887 -7.29 0.82 17.75
C GLU A 887 -8.22 0.36 18.88
N GLY A 888 -9.50 0.74 18.79
CA GLY A 888 -10.51 0.26 19.73
C GLY A 888 -10.64 -1.26 19.71
N ALA A 889 -10.52 -1.91 18.55
CA ALA A 889 -10.50 -3.37 18.45
C ALA A 889 -9.24 -3.97 19.10
N ALA A 890 -8.06 -3.38 18.88
CA ALA A 890 -6.84 -3.84 19.52
C ALA A 890 -6.96 -3.78 21.05
N HIS A 891 -7.50 -2.69 21.59
CA HIS A 891 -7.66 -2.54 23.04
C HIS A 891 -8.61 -3.59 23.66
N GLU A 892 -9.62 -4.06 22.93
CA GLU A 892 -10.48 -5.16 23.38
C GLU A 892 -9.72 -6.49 23.58
N MET A 893 -8.52 -6.65 22.99
CA MET A 893 -7.67 -7.82 23.28
C MET A 893 -7.25 -7.86 24.75
N LEU A 894 -7.06 -6.69 25.38
CA LEU A 894 -6.59 -6.56 26.76
C LEU A 894 -7.57 -7.12 27.80
N ASP A 895 -8.85 -7.25 27.44
CA ASP A 895 -9.89 -7.79 28.33
C ASP A 895 -9.93 -9.33 28.32
N VAL A 896 -9.18 -9.98 27.43
CA VAL A 896 -9.22 -11.44 27.22
C VAL A 896 -8.13 -12.15 28.05
N THR A 897 -8.22 -12.00 29.37
CA THR A 897 -7.16 -12.39 30.32
C THR A 897 -7.54 -13.47 31.33
N ASN A 898 -8.75 -14.05 31.22
CA ASN A 898 -9.27 -15.10 32.12
C ASN A 898 -9.09 -14.74 33.61
N ASN A 899 -9.76 -13.68 34.06
CA ASN A 899 -9.66 -13.09 35.40
C ASN A 899 -8.25 -12.56 35.76
N GLY A 900 -7.51 -12.02 34.78
CA GLY A 900 -6.24 -11.35 35.03
C GLY A 900 -5.05 -12.30 35.28
N THR A 901 -5.04 -13.48 34.66
CA THR A 901 -3.88 -14.38 34.76
C THR A 901 -2.65 -13.71 34.16
N GLU A 902 -1.56 -13.61 34.91
CA GLU A 902 -0.37 -12.80 34.57
C GLU A 902 0.17 -13.09 33.15
N GLY A 903 0.34 -14.37 32.79
CA GLY A 903 0.80 -14.76 31.45
C GLY A 903 -0.15 -14.36 30.31
N LEU A 904 -1.48 -14.35 30.54
CA LEU A 904 -2.44 -13.90 29.54
C LEU A 904 -2.48 -12.36 29.46
N VAL A 905 -2.31 -11.66 30.57
CA VAL A 905 -2.17 -10.19 30.56
C VAL A 905 -0.97 -9.78 29.72
N LEU A 906 0.19 -10.42 29.91
CA LEU A 906 1.40 -10.16 29.12
C LEU A 906 1.23 -10.53 27.64
N ARG A 907 0.60 -11.68 27.35
CA ARG A 907 0.30 -12.11 25.97
C ARG A 907 -0.63 -11.15 25.24
N ARG A 908 -1.72 -10.72 25.90
CA ARG A 908 -2.68 -9.78 25.31
C ARG A 908 -2.07 -8.40 25.07
N LYS A 909 -1.22 -7.93 25.98
CA LYS A 909 -0.45 -6.70 25.77
C LYS A 909 0.47 -6.82 24.56
N SER A 910 1.18 -7.94 24.42
CA SER A 910 2.09 -8.17 23.30
C SER A 910 1.37 -8.35 21.96
N GLU A 911 0.19 -8.99 21.95
CA GLU A 911 -0.66 -9.08 20.76
C GLU A 911 -1.29 -7.73 20.40
N ASN A 912 -1.66 -6.91 21.39
CA ASN A 912 -2.10 -5.54 21.20
C ASN A 912 -0.99 -4.65 20.61
N ASP A 913 0.23 -4.72 21.16
CA ASP A 913 1.41 -4.01 20.65
C ASP A 913 1.80 -4.50 19.25
N LEU A 914 1.67 -5.79 18.96
CA LEU A 914 1.85 -6.33 17.61
C LEU A 914 0.81 -5.73 16.65
N PHE A 915 -0.46 -5.68 17.06
CA PHE A 915 -1.56 -5.17 16.24
C PHE A 915 -1.45 -3.66 15.99
N LEU A 916 -1.05 -2.86 16.99
CA LEU A 916 -0.98 -1.39 16.87
C LEU A 916 0.34 -0.91 16.28
N ASN A 917 1.45 -1.55 16.68
CA ASN A 917 2.78 -0.98 16.53
C ASN A 917 3.73 -1.88 15.72
N ASN A 918 3.27 -3.03 15.20
CA ASN A 918 4.11 -3.99 14.46
C ASN A 918 5.32 -4.50 15.29
N ILE A 919 5.13 -4.65 16.61
CA ILE A 919 6.17 -5.11 17.54
C ILE A 919 5.97 -6.59 17.87
N TYR A 920 6.81 -7.46 17.31
CA TYR A 920 6.82 -8.90 17.61
C TYR A 920 7.66 -9.19 18.86
N ASN A 921 7.20 -8.79 20.03
CA ASN A 921 7.85 -9.13 21.31
C ASN A 921 7.07 -10.22 22.04
N ALA A 922 7.64 -11.42 22.17
CA ALA A 922 7.06 -12.52 22.93
C ALA A 922 7.96 -12.92 24.12
N SER A 923 8.66 -11.96 24.72
CA SER A 923 9.41 -12.17 25.96
C SER A 923 8.45 -12.29 27.15
N HIS A 924 8.47 -13.43 27.85
CA HIS A 924 7.67 -13.70 29.05
C HIS A 924 8.41 -14.56 30.08
#